data_AF-A0A9D5DBR0-F1
#
_entry.id   AF-A0A9D5DBR0-F1
#
_cell.length_a   1.000
_cell.length_b   1.000
_cell.length_c   1.000
_cell.angle_alpha   90.00
_cell.angle_beta   90.00
_cell.angle_gamma   90.00
#
_symmetry.space_group_name_H-M   'P 1'
#
loop_
_entity.id
_entity.type
_entity.pdbx_description
1 polymer ?
#
loop_
_entity_poly.entity_id
_entity_poly.type
_entity_poly.pdbx_seq_one_letter_code
_entity_poly.pdbx_strand_id
1 'polypeptide(L)'
;MHHTATDGLGALNLVNTWSRIARGLPNPLPSTPPCLHRTLLRARSPPSILFDHLEYAPAPLSSSTPVRTTIHTSIFKLSKSHLSYLKTKAHSSTFEAVVAHVWRSACKARGLAAEDETRLHITADARTRIVPPLPTGYVGNAVLRVSTAAKAGELIDKRINFAAEKIHEATGRLTDEYIRSVLDYLEAQEPETRCLAKGPEVVGFEEEFIGVAEIFENMVFVANMSNLVLYFHSDMNYTIPQSSIMLTNFTGTSFLLTLLGGFIADSFLKRFWCIILFGTVELLGLLILTIQAFEPTLRPNPGEKPSNSQEAMLYIGLFVMALGVSGVKANLASHGADQLDRFNGHQITSFFNWFFFCLCTGGMFAVTVLVWIQVNKGWKLSLILCTIFLFLSIFIFALGLKYYRHKVPSGSPFTRIFKVLVLSVMNRKFPLDTEMHRGSSSNKFRFLDKAIVGGHVSIEQVEEARSFLRLLPIFGSTIMMNCCLAQLQTFSVQQGELMNTKLSNAFSIPTASLTVIPLSFMLISVPIFDHLSTSQTIRKITGMNFSVKPLKRIGVGLVLASVSMAVASLVEIKRRGASSNGGHEISVLWLGFQFLLLGVSDMFTLAGMLEFFYSEAPETMKSVCTSLSWCSTSMGFFLSSVLVSIVNKVSKEVGGVEWLSDSLDGSHLELFYALLAVLNFFNFLNYLFWAKWY
;
A
#
# COMPACT_ATOMS: atom_id res chain seq x y z
N MET A 1 -2.93 -24.38 -13.68
CA MET A 1 -2.25 -24.44 -12.36
C MET A 1 -1.00 -23.61 -12.44
N HIS A 2 -0.76 -22.75 -11.45
CA HIS A 2 0.42 -21.89 -11.42
C HIS A 2 1.66 -22.76 -11.11
N HIS A 3 2.73 -22.66 -11.90
CA HIS A 3 3.94 -23.50 -11.75
C HIS A 3 4.70 -23.26 -10.43
N THR A 4 4.35 -22.20 -9.68
CA THR A 4 4.87 -21.99 -8.32
C THR A 4 4.17 -22.83 -7.27
N ALA A 5 2.96 -23.34 -7.55
CA ALA A 5 2.15 -24.11 -6.60
C ALA A 5 2.39 -25.62 -6.69
N THR A 6 2.58 -26.15 -7.89
CA THR A 6 2.80 -27.58 -8.10
C THR A 6 3.59 -27.85 -9.38
N ASP A 7 4.42 -28.88 -9.35
CA ASP A 7 5.10 -29.38 -10.54
C ASP A 7 4.15 -30.19 -11.47
N GLY A 8 4.69 -30.65 -12.60
CA GLY A 8 3.90 -31.37 -13.59
C GLY A 8 3.29 -32.68 -13.06
N LEU A 9 3.95 -33.37 -12.13
CA LEU A 9 3.47 -34.64 -11.59
C LEU A 9 2.32 -34.41 -10.60
N GLY A 10 2.44 -33.39 -9.74
CA GLY A 10 1.36 -32.96 -8.85
C GLY A 10 0.13 -32.47 -9.64
N ALA A 11 0.35 -31.70 -10.69
CA ALA A 11 -0.73 -31.26 -11.59
C ALA A 11 -1.41 -32.44 -12.29
N LEU A 12 -0.65 -33.40 -12.80
CA LEU A 12 -1.17 -34.59 -13.47
C LEU A 12 -2.01 -35.45 -12.51
N ASN A 13 -1.53 -35.65 -11.28
CA ASN A 13 -2.28 -36.37 -10.24
C ASN A 13 -3.62 -35.69 -9.95
N LEU A 14 -3.63 -34.36 -9.78
CA LEU A 14 -4.88 -33.62 -9.56
C LEU A 14 -5.86 -33.78 -10.73
N VAL A 15 -5.39 -33.60 -11.97
CA VAL A 15 -6.25 -33.73 -13.16
C VAL A 15 -6.79 -35.16 -13.30
N ASN A 16 -5.97 -36.17 -13.05
CA ASN A 16 -6.39 -37.57 -13.10
C ASN A 16 -7.42 -37.89 -12.00
N THR A 17 -7.20 -37.45 -10.77
CA THR A 17 -8.15 -37.63 -9.66
C THR A 17 -9.46 -36.90 -9.96
N TRP A 18 -9.40 -35.65 -10.42
CA TRP A 18 -10.59 -34.88 -10.80
C TRP A 18 -11.38 -35.56 -11.92
N SER A 19 -10.69 -36.05 -12.95
CA SER A 19 -11.29 -36.82 -14.05
C SER A 19 -11.97 -38.10 -13.56
N ARG A 20 -11.36 -38.83 -12.60
CA ARG A 20 -11.96 -40.05 -12.02
C ARG A 20 -13.20 -39.75 -11.19
N ILE A 21 -13.19 -38.68 -10.40
CA ILE A 21 -14.35 -38.20 -9.63
C ILE A 21 -15.47 -37.82 -10.60
N ALA A 22 -15.18 -37.01 -11.62
CA ALA A 22 -16.15 -36.57 -12.60
C ALA A 22 -16.77 -37.73 -13.40
N ARG A 23 -16.04 -38.84 -13.56
CA ARG A 23 -16.50 -40.07 -14.23
C ARG A 23 -17.21 -41.06 -13.30
N GLY A 24 -17.33 -40.77 -12.00
CA GLY A 24 -18.01 -41.64 -11.03
C GLY A 24 -17.36 -43.02 -10.84
N LEU A 25 -16.05 -43.14 -11.05
CA LEU A 25 -15.36 -44.43 -10.93
C LEU A 25 -15.29 -44.90 -9.47
N PRO A 26 -15.45 -46.21 -9.18
CA PRO A 26 -15.26 -46.75 -7.84
C PRO A 26 -13.82 -46.52 -7.37
N ASN A 27 -13.65 -46.08 -6.12
CA ASN A 27 -12.37 -45.60 -5.55
C ASN A 27 -11.71 -44.50 -6.41
N PRO A 28 -12.31 -43.29 -6.46
CA PRO A 28 -11.79 -42.20 -7.28
C PRO A 28 -10.54 -41.54 -6.69
N LEU A 29 -10.27 -41.76 -5.40
CA LEU A 29 -9.11 -41.23 -4.69
C LEU A 29 -7.84 -42.03 -5.02
N PRO A 30 -6.66 -41.37 -5.10
CA PRO A 30 -5.39 -42.05 -5.31
C PRO A 30 -5.04 -42.96 -4.14
N SER A 31 -4.34 -44.06 -4.41
CA SER A 31 -3.89 -45.04 -3.40
C SER A 31 -2.86 -44.49 -2.43
N THR A 32 -2.16 -43.42 -2.82
CA THR A 32 -1.25 -42.66 -1.95
C THR A 32 -1.88 -41.30 -1.64
N PRO A 33 -2.05 -40.94 -0.37
CA PRO A 33 -2.61 -39.65 0.01
C PRO A 33 -1.65 -38.50 -0.36
N PRO A 34 -2.18 -37.31 -0.68
CA PRO A 34 -1.35 -36.14 -0.97
C PRO A 34 -0.56 -35.72 0.27
N CYS A 35 0.75 -35.50 0.10
CA CYS A 35 1.66 -35.00 1.12
C CYS A 35 1.93 -33.51 0.86
N LEU A 36 1.39 -32.64 1.71
CA LEU A 36 1.51 -31.17 1.62
C LEU A 36 2.66 -30.60 2.47
N HIS A 37 3.60 -31.46 2.88
CA HIS A 37 4.64 -31.08 3.84
C HIS A 37 5.73 -30.21 3.18
N ARG A 38 5.54 -28.89 3.21
CA ARG A 38 6.43 -27.92 2.55
C ARG A 38 7.83 -27.79 3.17
N THR A 39 8.06 -28.34 4.35
CA THR A 39 9.38 -28.26 5.02
C THR A 39 10.42 -29.21 4.42
N LEU A 40 10.01 -30.14 3.55
CA LEU A 40 10.90 -31.11 2.91
C LEU A 40 11.88 -30.45 1.91
N LEU A 41 11.56 -29.25 1.42
CA LEU A 41 12.41 -28.44 0.52
C LEU A 41 12.85 -27.14 1.20
N ARG A 42 13.12 -27.18 2.50
CA ARG A 42 13.60 -25.99 3.23
C ARG A 42 15.12 -25.88 3.16
N ALA A 43 15.62 -24.64 3.12
CA ALA A 43 17.03 -24.34 3.32
C ALA A 43 17.54 -24.84 4.70
N ARG A 44 18.84 -25.08 4.78
CA ARG A 44 19.57 -25.37 6.02
C ARG A 44 19.58 -24.14 6.93
N SER A 45 19.79 -24.38 8.22
CA SER A 45 19.89 -23.32 9.23
C SER A 45 21.20 -23.49 10.01
N PRO A 46 22.20 -22.61 9.81
CA PRO A 46 22.21 -21.48 8.86
C PRO A 46 22.32 -21.92 7.38
N PRO A 47 21.86 -21.09 6.41
CA PRO A 47 22.05 -21.37 4.99
C PRO A 47 23.54 -21.47 4.65
N SER A 48 23.91 -22.48 3.84
CA SER A 48 25.29 -22.72 3.41
C SER A 48 25.33 -22.84 1.89
N ILE A 49 25.75 -21.78 1.20
CA ILE A 49 25.89 -21.78 -0.26
C ILE A 49 27.21 -22.45 -0.59
N LEU A 50 27.15 -23.63 -1.23
CA LEU A 50 28.32 -24.45 -1.55
C LEU A 50 28.72 -24.37 -3.03
N PHE A 51 27.79 -23.96 -3.90
CA PHE A 51 28.01 -23.92 -5.35
C PHE A 51 27.63 -22.56 -5.93
N ASP A 52 28.26 -22.20 -7.03
CA ASP A 52 27.89 -21.02 -7.82
C ASP A 52 26.64 -21.32 -8.65
N HIS A 53 25.54 -20.63 -8.36
CA HIS A 53 24.26 -20.82 -9.03
C HIS A 53 24.08 -19.88 -10.23
N LEU A 54 24.76 -20.19 -11.33
CA LEU A 54 24.74 -19.42 -12.60
C LEU A 54 23.32 -19.19 -13.16
N GLU A 55 22.37 -20.05 -12.82
CA GLU A 55 20.96 -19.95 -13.22
C GLU A 55 20.26 -18.71 -12.66
N TYR A 56 20.79 -18.13 -11.57
CA TYR A 56 20.27 -16.93 -10.93
C TYR A 56 21.19 -15.71 -11.10
N ALA A 57 22.36 -15.88 -11.73
CA ALA A 57 23.24 -14.76 -12.07
C ALA A 57 22.62 -13.90 -13.19
N PRO A 58 22.84 -12.57 -13.19
CA PRO A 58 22.35 -11.70 -14.25
C PRO A 58 22.78 -12.17 -15.64
N ALA A 59 21.97 -11.84 -16.65
CA ALA A 59 22.28 -12.17 -18.03
C ALA A 59 23.58 -11.48 -18.47
N PRO A 60 24.42 -12.13 -19.29
CA PRO A 60 25.60 -11.48 -19.83
C PRO A 60 25.19 -10.23 -20.64
N LEU A 61 25.94 -9.14 -20.46
CA LEU A 61 25.70 -7.87 -21.15
C LEU A 61 25.88 -8.07 -22.66
N SER A 62 24.76 -8.08 -23.39
CA SER A 62 24.77 -8.07 -24.86
C SER A 62 25.19 -6.68 -25.36
N SER A 63 26.11 -6.65 -26.33
CA SER A 63 26.50 -5.45 -27.08
C SER A 63 25.41 -4.98 -28.06
N SER A 64 24.34 -5.76 -28.24
CA SER A 64 23.25 -5.46 -29.17
C SER A 64 21.98 -4.97 -28.47
N THR A 65 21.37 -3.94 -29.05
CA THR A 65 20.11 -3.31 -28.64
C THR A 65 18.97 -4.33 -28.63
N PRO A 66 18.17 -4.46 -27.55
CA PRO A 66 17.09 -5.44 -27.50
C PRO A 66 15.96 -5.06 -28.46
N VAL A 67 15.86 -5.77 -29.59
CA VAL A 67 14.73 -5.67 -30.51
C VAL A 67 13.53 -6.38 -29.90
N ARG A 68 12.45 -5.65 -29.61
CA ARG A 68 11.21 -6.20 -29.03
C ARG A 68 10.39 -6.87 -30.13
N THR A 69 10.72 -8.11 -30.47
CA THR A 69 9.96 -8.89 -31.46
C THR A 69 8.69 -9.50 -30.85
N THR A 70 7.62 -9.51 -31.64
CA THR A 70 6.40 -10.30 -31.41
C THR A 70 6.77 -11.79 -31.24
N ILE A 71 6.22 -12.44 -30.21
CA ILE A 71 6.42 -13.88 -30.00
C ILE A 71 5.61 -14.62 -31.08
N HIS A 72 6.31 -15.17 -32.06
CA HIS A 72 5.72 -16.06 -33.06
C HIS A 72 5.93 -17.51 -32.61
N THR A 73 4.85 -18.25 -32.36
CA THR A 73 4.94 -19.67 -32.00
C THR A 73 4.86 -20.50 -33.27
N SER A 74 5.84 -21.38 -33.48
CA SER A 74 5.85 -22.32 -34.60
C SER A 74 6.18 -23.72 -34.08
N ILE A 75 5.45 -24.73 -34.56
CA ILE A 75 5.62 -26.13 -34.15
C ILE A 75 6.49 -26.85 -35.16
N PHE A 76 7.67 -27.31 -34.73
CA PHE A 76 8.56 -28.12 -35.56
C PHE A 76 8.36 -29.60 -35.22
N LYS A 77 8.00 -30.42 -36.22
CA LYS A 77 7.81 -31.86 -36.05
C LYS A 77 9.12 -32.60 -36.38
N LEU A 78 9.71 -33.26 -35.39
CA LEU A 78 10.85 -34.16 -35.58
C LEU A 78 10.36 -35.60 -35.74
N SER A 79 10.75 -36.26 -36.83
CA SER A 79 10.44 -37.68 -37.06
C SER A 79 11.35 -38.58 -36.22
N LYS A 80 10.98 -39.87 -36.06
CA LYS A 80 11.83 -40.86 -35.38
C LYS A 80 13.20 -41.00 -36.05
N SER A 81 13.29 -40.93 -37.38
CA SER A 81 14.56 -40.96 -38.10
C SER A 81 15.44 -39.75 -37.81
N HIS A 82 14.85 -38.54 -37.73
CA HIS A 82 15.57 -37.34 -37.31
C HIS A 82 16.13 -37.46 -35.88
N LEU A 83 15.34 -38.00 -34.95
CA LEU A 83 15.78 -38.21 -33.57
C LEU A 83 16.92 -39.24 -33.49
N SER A 84 16.81 -40.37 -34.21
CA SER A 84 17.88 -41.37 -34.26
C SER A 84 19.18 -40.78 -34.82
N TYR A 85 19.10 -39.96 -35.87
CA TYR A 85 20.25 -39.27 -36.45
C TYR A 85 20.90 -38.26 -35.50
N LEU A 86 20.09 -37.48 -34.77
CA LEU A 86 20.61 -36.54 -33.77
C LEU A 86 21.32 -37.29 -32.63
N LYS A 87 20.74 -38.39 -32.16
CA LYS A 87 21.33 -39.23 -31.12
C LYS A 87 22.66 -39.84 -31.54
N THR A 88 22.78 -40.36 -32.76
CA THR A 88 24.04 -40.93 -33.24
C THR A 88 25.14 -39.88 -33.35
N LYS A 89 24.80 -38.63 -33.68
CA LYS A 89 25.77 -37.53 -33.73
C LYS A 89 26.14 -36.94 -32.37
N ALA A 90 25.21 -36.92 -31.43
CA ALA A 90 25.43 -36.37 -30.09
C ALA A 90 26.03 -37.38 -29.11
N HIS A 91 25.88 -38.70 -29.38
CA HIS A 91 26.24 -39.80 -28.48
C HIS A 91 25.61 -39.68 -27.09
N SER A 92 24.38 -39.16 -27.03
CA SER A 92 23.71 -38.75 -25.79
C SER A 92 22.24 -39.19 -25.76
N SER A 93 21.53 -38.87 -24.67
CA SER A 93 20.09 -39.08 -24.56
C SER A 93 19.31 -38.31 -25.63
N THR A 94 18.07 -38.71 -25.89
CA THR A 94 17.18 -38.02 -26.83
C THR A 94 16.99 -36.54 -26.43
N PHE A 95 16.88 -36.26 -25.14
CA PHE A 95 16.72 -34.89 -24.63
C PHE A 95 17.96 -34.05 -24.92
N GLU A 96 19.15 -34.52 -24.52
CA GLU A 96 20.41 -33.81 -24.75
C GLU A 96 20.65 -33.55 -26.24
N ALA A 97 20.39 -34.54 -27.10
CA ALA A 97 20.61 -34.40 -28.55
C ALA A 97 19.68 -33.35 -29.18
N VAL A 98 18.40 -33.32 -28.78
CA VAL A 98 17.42 -32.34 -29.29
C VAL A 98 17.73 -30.95 -28.75
N VAL A 99 18.00 -30.82 -27.45
CA VAL A 99 18.27 -29.53 -26.81
C VAL A 99 19.59 -28.94 -27.32
N ALA A 100 20.63 -29.76 -27.49
CA ALA A 100 21.90 -29.35 -28.12
C ALA A 100 21.66 -28.83 -29.55
N HIS A 101 20.83 -29.54 -30.33
CA HIS A 101 20.48 -29.11 -31.68
C HIS A 101 19.73 -27.78 -31.68
N VAL A 102 18.72 -27.61 -30.80
CA VAL A 102 17.94 -26.37 -30.69
C VAL A 102 18.79 -25.21 -30.22
N TRP A 103 19.64 -25.41 -29.21
CA TRP A 103 20.51 -24.35 -28.69
C TRP A 103 21.47 -23.85 -29.76
N ARG A 104 22.10 -24.76 -30.50
CA ARG A 104 22.95 -24.43 -31.65
C ARG A 104 22.19 -23.71 -32.76
N SER A 105 21.02 -24.21 -33.14
CA SER A 105 20.18 -23.60 -34.18
C SER A 105 19.68 -22.21 -33.79
N ALA A 106 19.35 -22.00 -32.50
CA ALA A 106 18.95 -20.70 -31.97
C ALA A 106 20.10 -19.68 -32.03
N CYS A 107 21.34 -20.08 -31.71
CA CYS A 107 22.51 -19.19 -31.84
C CYS A 107 22.72 -18.75 -33.29
N LYS A 108 22.61 -19.68 -34.25
CA LYS A 108 22.69 -19.39 -35.69
C LYS A 108 21.58 -18.46 -36.16
N ALA A 109 20.34 -18.76 -35.80
CA ALA A 109 19.17 -17.98 -36.23
C ALA A 109 19.17 -16.54 -35.68
N ARG A 110 19.78 -16.33 -34.50
CA ARG A 110 19.91 -15.01 -33.87
C ARG A 110 21.09 -14.19 -34.39
N GLY A 111 22.00 -14.78 -35.17
CA GLY A 111 23.17 -14.08 -35.70
C GLY A 111 24.15 -13.59 -34.63
N LEU A 112 24.30 -14.35 -33.53
CA LEU A 112 25.20 -13.98 -32.43
C LEU A 112 26.67 -13.99 -32.88
N ALA A 113 27.48 -13.05 -32.36
CA ALA A 113 28.90 -12.99 -32.64
C ALA A 113 29.64 -14.15 -31.96
N ALA A 114 30.78 -14.58 -32.51
CA ALA A 114 31.52 -15.74 -31.99
C ALA A 114 31.92 -15.61 -30.51
N GLU A 115 32.16 -14.39 -30.05
CA GLU A 115 32.53 -14.06 -28.67
C GLU A 115 31.34 -13.92 -27.71
N ASP A 116 30.11 -13.85 -28.22
CA ASP A 116 28.92 -13.69 -27.38
C ASP A 116 28.71 -14.93 -26.52
N GLU A 117 28.61 -14.73 -25.21
CA GLU A 117 28.28 -15.80 -24.28
C GLU A 117 26.79 -16.12 -24.32
N THR A 118 26.45 -17.39 -24.49
CA THR A 118 25.06 -17.85 -24.49
C THR A 118 24.83 -18.79 -23.32
N ARG A 119 23.68 -18.62 -22.65
CA ARG A 119 23.28 -19.45 -21.51
C ARG A 119 22.02 -20.24 -21.85
N LEU A 120 22.05 -21.53 -21.58
CA LEU A 120 20.91 -22.44 -21.69
C LEU A 120 20.38 -22.73 -20.29
N HIS A 121 19.08 -22.49 -20.09
CA HIS A 121 18.37 -22.83 -18.86
C HIS A 121 17.57 -24.12 -19.07
N ILE A 122 17.75 -25.07 -18.16
CA ILE A 122 17.11 -26.37 -18.16
C ILE A 122 16.33 -26.52 -16.87
N THR A 123 15.14 -27.06 -17.00
CA THR A 123 14.23 -27.33 -15.88
C THR A 123 14.33 -28.82 -15.55
N ALA A 124 14.66 -29.16 -14.31
CA ALA A 124 14.96 -30.53 -13.90
C ALA A 124 14.19 -30.95 -12.64
N ASP A 125 13.79 -32.22 -12.59
CA ASP A 125 13.07 -32.81 -11.47
C ASP A 125 14.03 -33.14 -10.31
N ALA A 126 13.71 -32.64 -9.11
CA ALA A 126 14.46 -32.85 -7.89
C ALA A 126 13.85 -33.94 -6.98
N ARG A 127 12.64 -34.45 -7.26
CA ARG A 127 11.90 -35.37 -6.36
C ARG A 127 12.72 -36.59 -5.94
N THR A 128 13.41 -37.22 -6.89
CA THR A 128 14.21 -38.42 -6.67
C THR A 128 15.68 -38.14 -6.40
N ARG A 129 16.11 -36.88 -6.52
CA ARG A 129 17.51 -36.46 -6.42
C ARG A 129 17.90 -35.97 -5.03
N ILE A 130 16.93 -35.68 -4.18
CA ILE A 130 17.12 -35.32 -2.78
C ILE A 130 17.18 -36.60 -1.94
N VAL A 131 17.95 -36.58 -0.85
CA VAL A 131 18.08 -37.70 0.08
C VAL A 131 17.57 -37.30 1.49
N PRO A 132 16.54 -37.96 2.05
CA PRO A 132 15.70 -38.98 1.41
C PRO A 132 14.85 -38.40 0.27
N PRO A 133 14.45 -39.23 -0.72
CA PRO A 133 13.61 -38.77 -1.83
C PRO A 133 12.25 -38.28 -1.33
N LEU A 134 11.65 -37.35 -2.07
CA LEU A 134 10.33 -36.83 -1.72
C LEU A 134 9.28 -37.93 -1.79
N PRO A 135 8.27 -37.92 -0.90
CA PRO A 135 7.17 -38.89 -0.94
C PRO A 135 6.49 -38.92 -2.32
N THR A 136 6.07 -40.10 -2.75
CA THR A 136 5.35 -40.29 -4.04
C THR A 136 4.08 -39.45 -4.11
N GLY A 137 3.42 -39.22 -2.97
CA GLY A 137 2.26 -38.34 -2.83
C GLY A 137 2.59 -36.84 -2.69
N TYR A 138 3.85 -36.40 -2.79
CA TYR A 138 4.22 -34.99 -2.58
C TYR A 138 3.50 -34.04 -3.55
N VAL A 139 2.83 -33.05 -2.96
CA VAL A 139 2.11 -31.98 -3.66
C VAL A 139 2.82 -30.66 -3.37
N GLY A 140 3.70 -30.28 -4.31
CA GLY A 140 4.45 -29.04 -4.30
C GLY A 140 5.24 -28.89 -5.60
N ASN A 141 6.02 -27.83 -5.73
CA ASN A 141 6.94 -27.66 -6.84
C ASN A 141 8.33 -28.19 -6.42
N ALA A 142 8.74 -29.34 -6.97
CA ALA A 142 10.06 -29.93 -6.75
C ALA A 142 10.92 -29.87 -8.03
N VAL A 143 10.80 -28.78 -8.77
CA VAL A 143 11.51 -28.56 -10.02
C VAL A 143 12.47 -27.40 -9.85
N LEU A 144 13.72 -27.63 -10.23
CA LEU A 144 14.80 -26.65 -10.13
C LEU A 144 15.33 -26.28 -11.51
N ARG A 145 15.85 -25.06 -11.62
CA ARG A 145 16.50 -24.59 -12.83
C ARG A 145 18.01 -24.87 -12.71
N VAL A 146 18.57 -25.41 -13.77
CA VAL A 146 20.02 -25.59 -13.91
C VAL A 146 20.45 -24.89 -15.18
N SER A 147 21.65 -24.33 -15.20
CA SER A 147 22.17 -23.64 -16.37
C SER A 147 23.53 -24.13 -16.81
N THR A 148 23.78 -23.96 -18.11
CA THR A 148 25.10 -24.14 -18.73
C THR A 148 25.34 -22.99 -19.69
N ALA A 149 26.61 -22.57 -19.84
CA ALA A 149 27.00 -21.48 -20.69
C ALA A 149 28.12 -21.90 -21.63
N ALA A 150 28.11 -21.32 -22.84
CA ALA A 150 29.15 -21.51 -23.84
C ALA A 150 29.14 -20.31 -24.81
N LYS A 151 30.30 -20.01 -25.40
CA LYS A 151 30.41 -19.00 -26.46
C LYS A 151 29.66 -19.46 -27.71
N ALA A 152 29.00 -18.54 -28.40
CA ALA A 152 28.23 -18.86 -29.60
C ALA A 152 29.11 -19.50 -30.69
N GLY A 153 30.36 -19.04 -30.85
CA GLY A 153 31.31 -19.64 -31.80
C GLY A 153 31.59 -21.11 -31.50
N GLU A 154 31.80 -21.47 -30.23
CA GLU A 154 32.04 -22.85 -29.84
C GLU A 154 30.86 -23.77 -30.13
N LEU A 155 29.63 -23.29 -29.91
CA LEU A 155 28.41 -24.05 -30.20
C LEU A 155 28.17 -24.23 -31.70
N ILE A 156 28.55 -23.24 -32.50
CA ILE A 156 28.32 -23.23 -33.95
C ILE A 156 29.37 -24.08 -34.67
N ASP A 157 30.64 -23.91 -34.31
CA ASP A 157 31.80 -24.47 -35.00
C ASP A 157 32.13 -25.89 -34.55
N LYS A 158 31.97 -26.21 -33.26
CA LYS A 158 32.20 -27.57 -32.75
C LYS A 158 31.06 -28.52 -33.15
N ARG A 159 31.34 -29.82 -33.05
CA ARG A 159 30.35 -30.88 -33.27
C ARG A 159 29.26 -30.83 -32.20
N ILE A 160 28.07 -31.35 -32.53
CA ILE A 160 26.90 -31.33 -31.62
C ILE A 160 27.14 -32.05 -30.28
N ASN A 161 28.08 -33.01 -30.25
CA ASN A 161 28.49 -33.70 -29.04
C ASN A 161 29.03 -32.74 -27.97
N PHE A 162 29.73 -31.66 -28.35
CA PHE A 162 30.22 -30.65 -27.39
C PHE A 162 29.07 -29.98 -26.62
N ALA A 163 28.02 -29.55 -27.34
CA ALA A 163 26.84 -28.96 -26.73
C ALA A 163 26.06 -29.99 -25.89
N ALA A 164 25.99 -31.25 -26.35
CA ALA A 164 25.33 -32.32 -25.61
C ALA A 164 26.08 -32.67 -24.31
N GLU A 165 27.41 -32.71 -24.33
CA GLU A 165 28.27 -32.94 -23.17
C GLU A 165 28.12 -31.82 -22.13
N LYS A 166 28.06 -30.55 -22.57
CA LYS A 166 27.78 -29.42 -21.67
C LYS A 166 26.41 -29.50 -21.00
N ILE A 167 25.42 -30.05 -21.69
CA ILE A 167 24.08 -30.29 -21.12
C ILE A 167 24.14 -31.46 -20.13
N HIS A 168 24.86 -32.53 -20.49
CA HIS A 168 25.07 -33.70 -19.64
C HIS A 168 25.72 -33.29 -18.31
N GLU A 169 26.86 -32.58 -18.36
CA GLU A 169 27.56 -32.03 -17.19
C GLU A 169 26.62 -31.18 -16.31
N ALA A 170 25.84 -30.29 -16.93
CA ALA A 170 24.92 -29.44 -16.18
C ALA A 170 23.81 -30.23 -15.48
N THR A 171 23.16 -31.14 -16.18
CA THR A 171 22.12 -31.98 -15.58
C THR A 171 22.66 -32.99 -14.56
N GLY A 172 23.92 -33.41 -14.70
CA GLY A 172 24.62 -34.28 -13.76
C GLY A 172 25.02 -33.57 -12.45
N ARG A 173 25.27 -32.25 -12.49
CA ARG A 173 25.59 -31.44 -11.29
C ARG A 173 24.45 -31.35 -10.27
N LEU A 174 23.21 -31.61 -10.68
CA LEU A 174 22.04 -31.55 -9.81
C LEU A 174 21.99 -32.77 -8.87
N THR A 175 22.90 -32.79 -7.90
CA THR A 175 22.97 -33.72 -6.78
C THR A 175 22.16 -33.19 -5.59
N ASP A 176 21.94 -34.04 -4.58
CA ASP A 176 21.30 -33.66 -3.31
C ASP A 176 21.93 -32.40 -2.67
N GLU A 177 23.27 -32.35 -2.63
CA GLU A 177 24.03 -31.21 -2.10
C GLU A 177 23.88 -29.94 -2.94
N TYR A 178 23.87 -30.07 -4.27
CA TYR A 178 23.62 -28.93 -5.16
C TYR A 178 22.21 -28.38 -4.96
N ILE A 179 21.21 -29.27 -4.85
CA ILE A 179 19.82 -28.89 -4.59
C ILE A 179 19.70 -28.15 -3.26
N ARG A 180 20.31 -28.65 -2.18
CA ARG A 180 20.31 -27.95 -0.89
C ARG A 180 21.04 -26.61 -0.95
N SER A 181 22.14 -26.52 -1.70
CA SER A 181 22.81 -25.25 -1.94
C SER A 181 21.93 -24.27 -2.71
N VAL A 182 21.14 -24.71 -3.70
CA VAL A 182 20.18 -23.85 -4.40
C VAL A 182 19.13 -23.33 -3.42
N LEU A 183 18.58 -24.21 -2.57
CA LEU A 183 17.60 -23.80 -1.55
C LEU A 183 18.21 -22.78 -0.58
N ASP A 184 19.44 -23.01 -0.13
CA ASP A 184 20.18 -22.08 0.73
C ASP A 184 20.50 -20.76 0.03
N TYR A 185 20.87 -20.80 -1.25
CA TYR A 185 21.12 -19.62 -2.08
C TYR A 185 19.85 -18.80 -2.26
N LEU A 186 18.72 -19.46 -2.56
CA LEU A 186 17.42 -18.79 -2.66
C LEU A 186 17.03 -18.16 -1.32
N GLU A 187 17.18 -18.87 -0.20
CA GLU A 187 16.91 -18.35 1.15
C GLU A 187 17.89 -17.22 1.58
N ALA A 188 19.14 -17.26 1.11
CA ALA A 188 20.16 -16.26 1.41
C ALA A 188 20.06 -15.01 0.52
N GLN A 189 19.58 -15.17 -0.72
CA GLN A 189 19.20 -14.08 -1.63
C GLN A 189 17.81 -13.51 -1.28
N GLU A 190 17.08 -14.17 -0.38
CA GLU A 190 15.86 -13.72 0.27
C GLU A 190 16.06 -13.17 1.71
N PRO A 191 16.96 -12.20 2.00
CA PRO A 191 16.93 -11.52 3.30
C PRO A 191 15.56 -10.86 3.56
N GLU A 192 14.85 -10.46 2.50
CA GLU A 192 13.60 -9.71 2.53
C GLU A 192 12.36 -10.54 2.94
N THR A 193 12.36 -11.86 2.72
CA THR A 193 11.25 -12.77 3.07
C THR A 193 11.44 -13.49 4.42
N ARG A 194 12.63 -13.42 5.04
CA ARG A 194 12.89 -13.97 6.39
C ARG A 194 11.90 -13.48 7.45
N CYS A 195 11.36 -12.27 7.26
CA CYS A 195 10.40 -11.66 8.17
C CYS A 195 8.95 -12.14 7.95
N LEU A 196 8.63 -12.82 6.83
CA LEU A 196 7.26 -13.18 6.44
C LEU A 196 7.03 -14.70 6.53
N ALA A 197 6.36 -15.14 7.59
CA ALA A 197 5.91 -16.54 7.69
C ALA A 197 4.60 -16.73 6.91
N LYS A 198 4.58 -17.62 5.91
CA LYS A 198 3.36 -17.98 5.17
C LYS A 198 2.45 -18.89 6.02
N GLY A 199 1.14 -18.65 5.96
CA GLY A 199 0.13 -19.53 6.55
C GLY A 199 0.14 -20.96 5.95
N PRO A 200 -0.42 -21.95 6.66
CA PRO A 200 -0.47 -23.36 6.22
C PRO A 200 -1.37 -23.58 4.99
N GLU A 201 -2.33 -22.70 4.74
CA GLU A 201 -3.27 -22.77 3.61
C GLU A 201 -3.15 -21.48 2.78
N VAL A 202 -2.78 -21.60 1.50
CA VAL A 202 -2.73 -20.45 0.57
C VAL A 202 -3.91 -20.57 -0.37
N VAL A 203 -4.86 -19.66 -0.24
CA VAL A 203 -6.03 -19.53 -1.12
C VAL A 203 -6.10 -18.08 -1.51
N GLY A 204 -6.13 -17.78 -2.81
CA GLY A 204 -6.01 -16.42 -3.39
C GLY A 204 -7.17 -15.46 -3.11
N PHE A 205 -7.64 -15.39 -1.87
CA PHE A 205 -8.67 -14.50 -1.35
C PHE A 205 -8.17 -13.66 -0.15
N GLU A 206 -6.85 -13.65 0.13
CA GLU A 206 -6.31 -12.98 1.33
C GLU A 206 -6.59 -11.47 1.32
N GLU A 207 -6.48 -10.83 0.16
CA GLU A 207 -6.72 -9.39 0.02
C GLU A 207 -8.19 -9.04 0.28
N GLU A 208 -9.14 -9.87 -0.14
CA GLU A 208 -10.58 -9.60 -0.06
C GLU A 208 -11.07 -9.39 1.38
N PHE A 209 -10.61 -10.22 2.33
CA PHE A 209 -10.94 -10.06 3.75
C PHE A 209 -10.51 -8.68 4.29
N ILE A 210 -9.36 -8.20 3.83
CA ILE A 210 -8.77 -6.93 4.26
C ILE A 210 -9.59 -5.75 3.72
N GLY A 211 -10.00 -5.79 2.46
CA GLY A 211 -10.82 -4.73 1.88
C GLY A 211 -12.24 -4.68 2.43
N VAL A 212 -12.86 -5.83 2.73
CA VAL A 212 -14.18 -5.84 3.40
C VAL A 212 -14.08 -5.30 4.82
N ALA A 213 -13.00 -5.64 5.55
CA ALA A 213 -12.73 -5.06 6.86
C ALA A 213 -12.53 -3.53 6.77
N GLU A 214 -11.77 -3.05 5.79
CA GLU A 214 -11.55 -1.62 5.53
C GLU A 214 -12.87 -0.90 5.19
N ILE A 215 -13.77 -1.49 4.39
CA ILE A 215 -15.08 -0.89 4.09
C ILE A 215 -15.85 -0.61 5.38
N PHE A 216 -15.96 -1.61 6.26
CA PHE A 216 -16.73 -1.48 7.49
C PHE A 216 -16.06 -0.57 8.53
N GLU A 217 -14.76 -0.70 8.75
CA GLU A 217 -14.02 0.18 9.68
C GLU A 217 -14.10 1.63 9.20
N ASN A 218 -13.79 1.88 7.92
CA ASN A 218 -13.74 3.24 7.43
C ASN A 218 -15.13 3.86 7.37
N MET A 219 -16.18 3.06 7.11
CA MET A 219 -17.56 3.52 7.21
C MET A 219 -17.89 4.02 8.63
N VAL A 220 -17.52 3.27 9.65
CA VAL A 220 -17.76 3.64 11.06
C VAL A 220 -16.95 4.87 11.44
N PHE A 221 -15.66 4.90 11.08
CA PHE A 221 -14.79 6.03 11.38
C PHE A 221 -15.28 7.31 10.72
N VAL A 222 -15.54 7.29 9.40
CA VAL A 222 -15.97 8.49 8.65
C VAL A 222 -17.32 9.01 9.13
N ALA A 223 -18.28 8.13 9.48
CA ALA A 223 -19.59 8.56 9.97
C ALA A 223 -19.49 9.31 11.31
N ASN A 224 -18.63 8.83 12.20
CA ASN A 224 -18.38 9.48 13.48
C ASN A 224 -17.55 10.76 13.31
N MET A 225 -16.48 10.70 12.51
CA MET A 225 -15.62 11.85 12.18
C MET A 225 -16.39 13.01 11.54
N SER A 226 -17.42 12.72 10.75
CA SER A 226 -18.15 13.76 10.01
C SER A 226 -19.25 14.44 10.83
N ASN A 227 -19.82 13.75 11.83
CA ASN A 227 -21.09 14.19 12.41
C ASN A 227 -21.15 14.19 13.95
N LEU A 228 -20.15 13.65 14.66
CA LEU A 228 -20.12 13.66 16.13
C LEU A 228 -20.25 15.07 16.74
N VAL A 229 -19.92 16.13 15.99
CA VAL A 229 -20.18 17.52 16.40
C VAL A 229 -21.65 17.75 16.78
N LEU A 230 -22.59 17.15 16.05
CA LEU A 230 -24.02 17.26 16.35
C LEU A 230 -24.41 16.45 17.60
N TYR A 231 -23.74 15.34 17.89
CA TYR A 231 -23.94 14.62 19.14
C TYR A 231 -23.49 15.45 20.34
N PHE A 232 -22.30 16.07 20.25
CA PHE A 232 -21.78 16.92 21.32
C PHE A 232 -22.70 18.12 21.57
N HIS A 233 -23.24 18.71 20.51
CA HIS A 233 -24.12 19.85 20.62
C HIS A 233 -25.52 19.48 21.11
N SER A 234 -26.20 18.55 20.43
CA SER A 234 -27.63 18.27 20.62
C SER A 234 -27.92 17.31 21.77
N ASP A 235 -27.05 16.34 22.05
CA ASP A 235 -27.27 15.32 23.08
C ASP A 235 -26.46 15.57 24.35
N MET A 236 -25.31 16.24 24.25
CA MET A 236 -24.41 16.54 25.38
C MET A 236 -24.39 18.03 25.77
N ASN A 237 -25.22 18.86 25.13
CA ASN A 237 -25.41 20.29 25.42
C ASN A 237 -24.12 21.14 25.40
N TYR A 238 -23.10 20.74 24.65
CA TYR A 238 -21.94 21.58 24.42
C TYR A 238 -22.28 22.73 23.47
N THR A 239 -21.56 23.85 23.62
CA THR A 239 -21.68 24.96 22.68
C THR A 239 -21.10 24.57 21.32
N ILE A 240 -21.64 25.12 20.24
CA ILE A 240 -21.18 24.83 18.86
C ILE A 240 -19.66 24.96 18.73
N PRO A 241 -19.00 26.03 19.22
CA PRO A 241 -17.54 26.15 19.13
C PRO A 241 -16.79 25.04 19.89
N GLN A 242 -17.27 24.67 21.08
CA GLN A 242 -16.68 23.58 21.86
C GLN A 242 -16.82 22.24 21.14
N SER A 243 -17.99 21.96 20.58
CA SER A 243 -18.25 20.74 19.80
C SER A 243 -17.32 20.62 18.59
N SER A 244 -17.08 21.71 17.86
CA SER A 244 -16.13 21.73 16.72
C SER A 244 -14.68 21.48 17.15
N ILE A 245 -14.25 22.05 18.28
CA ILE A 245 -12.91 21.81 18.85
C ILE A 245 -12.78 20.34 19.29
N MET A 246 -13.78 19.78 19.94
CA MET A 246 -13.77 18.38 20.37
C MET A 246 -13.67 17.43 19.17
N LEU A 247 -14.43 17.67 18.10
CA LEU A 247 -14.39 16.86 16.89
C LEU A 247 -13.02 16.92 16.21
N THR A 248 -12.48 18.12 16.03
CA THR A 248 -11.16 18.31 15.38
C THR A 248 -10.03 17.71 16.22
N ASN A 249 -10.08 17.83 17.55
CA ASN A 249 -9.14 17.18 18.46
C ASN A 249 -9.22 15.65 18.37
N PHE A 250 -10.42 15.08 18.31
CA PHE A 250 -10.62 13.64 18.12
C PHE A 250 -10.01 13.17 16.79
N THR A 251 -10.34 13.82 15.68
CA THR A 251 -9.84 13.45 14.35
C THR A 251 -8.33 13.63 14.24
N GLY A 252 -7.81 14.78 14.67
CA GLY A 252 -6.38 15.08 14.68
C GLY A 252 -5.58 14.09 15.52
N THR A 253 -6.08 13.75 16.72
CA THR A 253 -5.45 12.77 17.62
C THR A 253 -5.47 11.37 17.02
N SER A 254 -6.60 10.94 16.44
CA SER A 254 -6.75 9.63 15.79
C SER A 254 -5.68 9.42 14.71
N PHE A 255 -5.49 10.42 13.85
CA PHE A 255 -4.48 10.36 12.79
C PHE A 255 -3.04 10.53 13.30
N LEU A 256 -2.79 11.35 14.33
CA LEU A 256 -1.46 11.51 14.91
C LEU A 256 -0.96 10.21 15.57
N LEU A 257 -1.85 9.53 16.30
CA LEU A 257 -1.56 8.27 16.99
C LEU A 257 -1.27 7.12 16.03
N THR A 258 -1.51 7.25 14.71
CA THR A 258 -1.16 6.22 13.74
C THR A 258 0.36 5.95 13.71
N LEU A 259 1.19 6.94 14.05
CA LEU A 259 2.63 6.75 14.23
C LEU A 259 2.92 5.78 15.39
N LEU A 260 2.19 5.90 16.50
CA LEU A 260 2.29 4.98 17.64
C LEU A 260 1.81 3.58 17.25
N GLY A 261 0.67 3.49 16.57
CA GLY A 261 0.12 2.22 16.08
C GLY A 261 1.08 1.49 15.12
N GLY A 262 1.73 2.22 14.21
CA GLY A 262 2.73 1.67 13.31
C GLY A 262 4.01 1.26 14.04
N PHE A 263 4.45 2.08 15.00
CA PHE A 263 5.63 1.79 15.82
C PHE A 263 5.47 0.50 16.63
N ILE A 264 4.30 0.29 17.23
CA ILE A 264 4.01 -0.92 18.02
C ILE A 264 4.07 -2.17 17.14
N ALA A 265 3.54 -2.11 15.92
CA ALA A 265 3.55 -3.23 14.99
C ALA A 265 4.94 -3.54 14.43
N ASP A 266 5.75 -2.53 14.15
CA ASP A 266 7.08 -2.75 13.63
C ASP A 266 8.07 -3.18 14.75
N SER A 267 7.81 -2.80 16.01
CA SER A 267 8.72 -3.04 17.14
C SER A 267 8.39 -4.26 18.00
N PHE A 268 7.12 -4.53 18.30
CA PHE A 268 6.73 -5.42 19.40
C PHE A 268 5.74 -6.52 18.99
N LEU A 269 4.75 -6.23 18.16
CA LEU A 269 3.62 -7.11 17.88
C LEU A 269 3.46 -7.37 16.38
N LYS A 270 3.08 -8.59 15.98
CA LYS A 270 2.77 -8.86 14.56
C LYS A 270 1.62 -7.96 14.11
N ARG A 271 1.67 -7.43 12.88
CA ARG A 271 0.64 -6.54 12.30
C ARG A 271 -0.79 -7.05 12.47
N PHE A 272 -1.02 -8.34 12.23
CA PHE A 272 -2.31 -8.99 12.45
C PHE A 272 -2.82 -8.78 13.89
N TRP A 273 -1.99 -9.06 14.90
CA TRP A 273 -2.38 -8.91 16.31
C TRP A 273 -2.52 -7.45 16.70
N CYS A 274 -1.76 -6.53 16.11
CA CYS A 274 -2.01 -5.11 16.27
C CYS A 274 -3.38 -4.72 15.75
N ILE A 275 -3.76 -5.11 14.53
CA ILE A 275 -5.07 -4.78 13.96
C ILE A 275 -6.20 -5.33 14.83
N ILE A 276 -6.10 -6.57 15.31
CA ILE A 276 -7.10 -7.15 16.23
C ILE A 276 -7.15 -6.38 17.55
N LEU A 277 -6.00 -6.14 18.21
CA LEU A 277 -5.95 -5.44 19.50
C LEU A 277 -6.48 -4.01 19.39
N PHE A 278 -6.05 -3.26 18.37
CA PHE A 278 -6.49 -1.89 18.18
C PHE A 278 -7.94 -1.82 17.71
N GLY A 279 -8.39 -2.75 16.88
CA GLY A 279 -9.81 -2.87 16.52
C GLY A 279 -10.69 -3.18 17.73
N THR A 280 -10.27 -4.06 18.65
CA THR A 280 -11.05 -4.29 19.89
C THR A 280 -11.03 -3.08 20.82
N VAL A 281 -9.93 -2.34 20.90
CA VAL A 281 -9.86 -1.05 21.62
C VAL A 281 -10.81 -0.03 20.99
N GLU A 282 -10.86 0.06 19.66
CA GLU A 282 -11.81 0.92 18.95
C GLU A 282 -13.25 0.56 19.28
N LEU A 283 -13.57 -0.74 19.24
CA LEU A 283 -14.88 -1.27 19.58
C LEU A 283 -15.28 -0.95 21.03
N LEU A 284 -14.34 -1.02 21.98
CA LEU A 284 -14.59 -0.62 23.37
C LEU A 284 -14.89 0.87 23.49
N GLY A 285 -14.14 1.74 22.80
CA GLY A 285 -14.39 3.18 22.78
C GLY A 285 -15.78 3.50 22.23
N LEU A 286 -16.14 2.85 21.12
CA LEU A 286 -17.45 3.01 20.49
C LEU A 286 -18.59 2.43 21.35
N LEU A 287 -18.37 1.31 22.06
CA LEU A 287 -19.33 0.76 23.02
C LEU A 287 -19.60 1.72 24.17
N ILE A 288 -18.57 2.39 24.71
CA ILE A 288 -18.74 3.42 25.75
C ILE A 288 -19.64 4.55 25.23
N LEU A 289 -19.37 5.08 24.03
CA LEU A 289 -20.20 6.13 23.42
C LEU A 289 -21.62 5.64 23.16
N THR A 290 -21.80 4.39 22.74
CA THR A 290 -23.12 3.78 22.49
C THR A 290 -23.93 3.64 23.78
N ILE A 291 -23.31 3.18 24.87
CA ILE A 291 -23.94 3.08 26.19
C ILE A 291 -24.35 4.48 26.68
N GLN A 292 -23.47 5.47 26.54
CA GLN A 292 -23.77 6.86 26.91
C GLN A 292 -24.96 7.43 26.12
N ALA A 293 -25.02 7.17 24.81
CA ALA A 293 -26.14 7.62 24.00
C ALA A 293 -27.46 6.90 24.35
N PHE A 294 -27.40 5.61 24.70
CA PHE A 294 -28.58 4.80 24.97
C PHE A 294 -29.27 5.20 26.28
N GLU A 295 -28.50 5.37 27.35
CA GLU A 295 -28.97 5.58 28.71
C GLU A 295 -29.22 7.07 28.99
N PRO A 296 -30.47 7.51 29.26
CA PRO A 296 -30.78 8.92 29.51
C PRO A 296 -30.05 9.50 30.72
N THR A 297 -29.76 8.69 31.76
CA THR A 297 -29.08 9.16 32.98
C THR A 297 -27.60 9.50 32.76
N LEU A 298 -26.99 8.98 31.68
CA LEU A 298 -25.59 9.22 31.31
C LEU A 298 -25.42 10.43 30.37
N ARG A 299 -26.51 11.17 30.11
CA ARG A 299 -26.53 12.42 29.35
C ARG A 299 -27.09 13.56 30.20
N PRO A 300 -26.69 14.81 29.95
CA PRO A 300 -27.29 15.95 30.64
C PRO A 300 -28.77 16.07 30.30
N ASN A 301 -29.57 16.59 31.23
CA ASN A 301 -30.93 16.98 30.90
C ASN A 301 -30.91 18.17 29.92
N PRO A 302 -31.95 18.36 29.09
CA PRO A 302 -31.98 19.46 28.13
C PRO A 302 -31.71 20.83 28.78
N GLY A 303 -30.71 21.55 28.29
CA GLY A 303 -30.32 22.88 28.79
C GLY A 303 -29.35 22.88 29.99
N GLU A 304 -29.01 21.71 30.54
CA GLU A 304 -28.02 21.58 31.61
C GLU A 304 -26.63 21.26 31.03
N LYS A 305 -25.58 21.71 31.72
CA LYS A 305 -24.21 21.32 31.37
C LYS A 305 -23.95 19.86 31.78
N PRO A 306 -23.14 19.11 31.02
CA PRO A 306 -22.78 17.74 31.39
C PRO A 306 -22.08 17.73 32.76
N SER A 307 -22.42 16.75 33.58
CA SER A 307 -21.71 16.55 34.85
C SER A 307 -20.29 16.03 34.59
N ASN A 308 -19.39 16.19 35.57
CA ASN A 308 -18.00 15.75 35.44
C ASN A 308 -17.88 14.26 35.05
N SER A 309 -18.80 13.40 35.51
CA SER A 309 -18.79 11.97 35.16
C SER A 309 -19.26 11.72 33.73
N GLN A 310 -20.27 12.44 33.26
CA GLN A 310 -20.77 12.35 31.88
C GLN A 310 -19.73 12.88 30.89
N GLU A 311 -19.07 13.99 31.22
CA GLU A 311 -17.95 14.54 30.45
C GLU A 311 -16.75 13.58 30.43
N ALA A 312 -16.35 13.03 31.57
CA ALA A 312 -15.25 12.07 31.65
C ALA A 312 -15.55 10.81 30.80
N MET A 313 -16.77 10.27 30.87
CA MET A 313 -17.17 9.12 30.06
C MET A 313 -17.07 9.41 28.56
N LEU A 314 -17.51 10.60 28.13
CA LEU A 314 -17.44 11.03 26.73
C LEU A 314 -15.99 11.11 26.24
N TYR A 315 -15.11 11.79 26.98
CA TYR A 315 -13.70 11.90 26.60
C TYR A 315 -12.99 10.55 26.61
N ILE A 316 -13.25 9.70 27.60
CA ILE A 316 -12.68 8.34 27.63
C ILE A 316 -13.12 7.57 26.39
N GLY A 317 -14.42 7.59 26.04
CA GLY A 317 -14.93 6.95 24.82
C GLY A 317 -14.24 7.45 23.56
N LEU A 318 -14.12 8.77 23.41
CA LEU A 318 -13.47 9.41 22.25
C LEU A 318 -11.98 9.08 22.14
N PHE A 319 -11.22 9.16 23.23
CA PHE A 319 -9.77 8.87 23.21
C PHE A 319 -9.47 7.38 23.02
N VAL A 320 -10.28 6.50 23.62
CA VAL A 320 -10.16 5.06 23.43
C VAL A 320 -10.49 4.69 21.98
N MET A 321 -11.56 5.27 21.41
CA MET A 321 -11.88 5.10 19.99
C MET A 321 -10.75 5.63 19.09
N ALA A 322 -10.23 6.84 19.35
CA ALA A 322 -9.13 7.44 18.59
C ALA A 322 -7.86 6.56 18.62
N LEU A 323 -7.51 6.01 19.78
CA LEU A 323 -6.40 5.08 19.92
C LEU A 323 -6.61 3.83 19.08
N GLY A 324 -7.83 3.26 19.12
CA GLY A 324 -8.19 2.07 18.35
C GLY A 324 -8.08 2.28 16.84
N VAL A 325 -8.75 3.29 16.29
CA VAL A 325 -8.69 3.67 14.87
C VAL A 325 -7.23 3.79 14.41
N SER A 326 -6.41 4.45 15.24
CA SER A 326 -5.03 4.77 14.86
C SER A 326 -4.18 3.52 14.57
N GLY A 327 -4.34 2.46 15.35
CA GLY A 327 -3.58 1.24 15.17
C GLY A 327 -4.11 0.36 14.04
N VAL A 328 -5.41 0.40 13.75
CA VAL A 328 -5.98 -0.25 12.57
C VAL A 328 -5.48 0.44 11.30
N LYS A 329 -5.67 1.76 11.18
CA LYS A 329 -5.25 2.54 10.00
C LYS A 329 -3.74 2.54 9.73
N ALA A 330 -2.92 2.46 10.78
CA ALA A 330 -1.47 2.36 10.63
C ALA A 330 -1.02 1.03 10.01
N ASN A 331 -1.79 -0.05 10.19
CA ASN A 331 -1.34 -1.40 9.91
C ASN A 331 -2.09 -2.09 8.78
N LEU A 332 -3.38 -1.80 8.57
CA LEU A 332 -4.23 -2.59 7.67
C LEU A 332 -3.74 -2.57 6.20
N ALA A 333 -3.43 -1.38 5.66
CA ALA A 333 -2.90 -1.24 4.32
C ALA A 333 -1.55 -1.95 4.14
N SER A 334 -0.65 -1.79 5.11
CA SER A 334 0.67 -2.44 5.10
C SER A 334 0.57 -3.96 5.23
N HIS A 335 -0.42 -4.45 5.98
CA HIS A 335 -0.68 -5.87 6.15
C HIS A 335 -1.23 -6.49 4.87
N GLY A 336 -2.13 -5.80 4.17
CA GLY A 336 -2.62 -6.25 2.85
C GLY A 336 -1.53 -6.27 1.79
N ALA A 337 -0.70 -5.23 1.74
CA ALA A 337 0.42 -5.19 0.80
C ALA A 337 1.50 -6.25 1.08
N ASP A 338 1.60 -6.78 2.31
CA ASP A 338 2.49 -7.90 2.66
C ASP A 338 1.97 -9.27 2.14
N GLN A 339 0.70 -9.37 1.72
CA GLN A 339 0.13 -10.60 1.17
C GLN A 339 0.65 -10.88 -0.24
N LEU A 340 1.03 -9.82 -0.97
CA LEU A 340 1.48 -9.86 -2.34
C LEU A 340 2.96 -10.20 -2.52
N ASP A 341 3.29 -10.75 -3.70
CA ASP A 341 4.68 -11.00 -4.09
C ASP A 341 5.34 -9.71 -4.60
N ARG A 342 6.37 -9.25 -3.88
CA ARG A 342 6.94 -7.90 -4.04
C ARG A 342 7.74 -7.68 -5.31
N PHE A 343 8.17 -8.75 -5.97
CA PHE A 343 8.87 -8.68 -7.26
C PHE A 343 7.97 -8.21 -8.40
N ASN A 344 6.65 -8.15 -8.20
CA ASN A 344 5.70 -7.68 -9.19
C ASN A 344 5.10 -6.34 -8.78
N GLY A 345 5.81 -5.23 -9.05
CA GLY A 345 5.37 -3.88 -8.69
C GLY A 345 3.96 -3.51 -9.19
N HIS A 346 3.50 -4.11 -10.29
CA HIS A 346 2.12 -3.93 -10.77
C HIS A 346 1.07 -4.45 -9.79
N GLN A 347 1.33 -5.57 -9.11
CA GLN A 347 0.39 -6.13 -8.12
C GLN A 347 0.26 -5.18 -6.91
N ILE A 348 1.37 -4.60 -6.45
CA ILE A 348 1.35 -3.63 -5.34
C ILE A 348 0.52 -2.39 -5.71
N THR A 349 0.74 -1.80 -6.89
CA THR A 349 -0.05 -0.66 -7.36
C THR A 349 -1.52 -1.01 -7.51
N SER A 350 -1.84 -2.18 -8.06
CA SER A 350 -3.21 -2.68 -8.21
C SER A 350 -3.91 -2.85 -6.85
N PHE A 351 -3.22 -3.42 -5.86
CA PHE A 351 -3.74 -3.55 -4.50
C PHE A 351 -4.02 -2.20 -3.86
N PHE A 352 -3.11 -1.23 -3.94
CA PHE A 352 -3.36 0.09 -3.33
C PHE A 352 -4.52 0.82 -4.02
N ASN A 353 -4.70 0.65 -5.33
CA ASN A 353 -5.88 1.18 -6.02
C ASN A 353 -7.16 0.49 -5.53
N TRP A 354 -7.16 -0.84 -5.39
CA TRP A 354 -8.29 -1.60 -4.87
C TRP A 354 -8.61 -1.28 -3.40
N PHE A 355 -7.59 -1.19 -2.55
CA PHE A 355 -7.71 -0.79 -1.15
C PHE A 355 -8.34 0.62 -1.04
N PHE A 356 -7.92 1.53 -1.90
CA PHE A 356 -8.51 2.87 -1.97
C PHE A 356 -9.98 2.84 -2.40
N PHE A 357 -10.36 1.96 -3.34
CA PHE A 357 -11.76 1.74 -3.70
C PHE A 357 -12.60 1.27 -2.50
N CYS A 358 -12.09 0.34 -1.68
CA CYS A 358 -12.72 -0.08 -0.43
C CYS A 358 -12.90 1.09 0.55
N LEU A 359 -11.88 1.91 0.72
CA LEU A 359 -11.91 3.11 1.57
C LEU A 359 -13.01 4.09 1.12
N CYS A 360 -13.07 4.42 -0.18
CA CYS A 360 -14.10 5.30 -0.74
C CYS A 360 -15.51 4.71 -0.60
N THR A 361 -15.66 3.40 -0.77
CA THR A 361 -16.94 2.71 -0.63
C THR A 361 -17.47 2.85 0.81
N GLY A 362 -16.63 2.58 1.81
CA GLY A 362 -16.97 2.78 3.22
C GLY A 362 -17.35 4.23 3.54
N GLY A 363 -16.56 5.19 3.05
CA GLY A 363 -16.83 6.63 3.22
C GLY A 363 -18.15 7.07 2.58
N MET A 364 -18.53 6.51 1.41
CA MET A 364 -19.79 6.84 0.76
C MET A 364 -20.99 6.38 1.58
N PHE A 365 -20.99 5.15 2.09
CA PHE A 365 -22.05 4.66 2.98
C PHE A 365 -22.10 5.45 4.30
N ALA A 366 -20.96 5.90 4.80
CA ALA A 366 -20.89 6.73 6.00
C ALA A 366 -21.63 8.06 5.84
N VAL A 367 -21.26 8.87 4.83
CA VAL A 367 -21.77 10.24 4.66
C VAL A 367 -23.19 10.30 4.09
N THR A 368 -23.69 9.18 3.57
CA THR A 368 -25.07 9.05 3.05
C THR A 368 -25.97 8.34 4.06
N VAL A 369 -25.79 7.03 4.24
CA VAL A 369 -26.69 6.18 5.03
C VAL A 369 -26.55 6.47 6.52
N LEU A 370 -25.33 6.38 7.08
CA LEU A 370 -25.15 6.56 8.53
C LEU A 370 -25.43 7.99 8.97
N VAL A 371 -24.94 9.00 8.23
CA VAL A 371 -25.25 10.41 8.52
C VAL A 371 -26.76 10.69 8.44
N TRP A 372 -27.46 10.14 7.44
CA TRP A 372 -28.91 10.28 7.36
C TRP A 372 -29.61 9.65 8.58
N ILE A 373 -29.16 8.48 9.04
CA ILE A 373 -29.68 7.83 10.25
C ILE A 373 -29.41 8.68 11.49
N GLN A 374 -28.20 9.23 11.66
CA GLN A 374 -27.84 10.09 12.79
C GLN A 374 -28.79 11.29 12.90
N VAL A 375 -29.05 11.96 11.77
CA VAL A 375 -29.89 13.18 11.73
C VAL A 375 -31.38 12.86 11.86
N ASN A 376 -31.88 11.81 11.20
CA ASN A 376 -33.35 11.56 11.09
C ASN A 376 -33.89 10.51 12.08
N LYS A 377 -33.07 9.55 12.50
CA LYS A 377 -33.46 8.47 13.41
C LYS A 377 -32.78 8.56 14.78
N GLY A 378 -31.83 9.48 14.93
CA GLY A 378 -31.15 9.79 16.18
C GLY A 378 -29.90 8.95 16.45
N TRP A 379 -29.12 9.42 17.42
CA TRP A 379 -27.79 8.91 17.76
C TRP A 379 -27.78 7.49 18.30
N LYS A 380 -28.81 7.10 19.06
CA LYS A 380 -28.93 5.76 19.65
C LYS A 380 -28.86 4.68 18.57
N LEU A 381 -29.66 4.81 17.51
CA LEU A 381 -29.70 3.83 16.44
C LEU A 381 -28.39 3.83 15.64
N SER A 382 -27.84 5.01 15.34
CA SER A 382 -26.59 5.09 14.58
C SER A 382 -25.42 4.43 15.31
N LEU A 383 -25.23 4.70 16.61
CA LEU A 383 -24.09 4.18 17.35
C LEU A 383 -24.17 2.66 17.56
N ILE A 384 -25.39 2.11 17.72
CA ILE A 384 -25.62 0.66 17.71
C ILE A 384 -25.20 0.06 16.36
N LEU A 385 -25.63 0.65 15.24
CA LEU A 385 -25.23 0.17 13.91
C LEU A 385 -23.72 0.28 13.69
N CYS A 386 -23.10 1.38 14.10
CA CYS A 386 -21.65 1.54 14.06
C CYS A 386 -20.93 0.43 14.84
N THR A 387 -21.43 0.09 16.04
CA THR A 387 -20.88 -0.98 16.88
C THR A 387 -20.97 -2.35 16.19
N ILE A 388 -22.11 -2.65 15.54
CA ILE A 388 -22.31 -3.90 14.79
C ILE A 388 -21.36 -3.98 13.60
N PHE A 389 -21.24 -2.91 12.82
CA PHE A 389 -20.36 -2.89 11.63
C PHE A 389 -18.88 -2.99 12.00
N LEU A 390 -18.45 -2.32 13.07
CA LEU A 390 -17.07 -2.43 13.54
C LEU A 390 -16.76 -3.83 14.07
N PHE A 391 -17.68 -4.44 14.81
CA PHE A 391 -17.56 -5.84 15.22
C PHE A 391 -17.44 -6.78 14.00
N LEU A 392 -18.26 -6.55 12.97
CA LEU A 392 -18.21 -7.32 11.73
C LEU A 392 -16.89 -7.14 10.98
N SER A 393 -16.33 -5.92 10.95
CA SER A 393 -14.99 -5.65 10.40
C SER A 393 -13.92 -6.52 11.05
N ILE A 394 -13.86 -6.49 12.39
CA ILE A 394 -12.89 -7.25 13.18
C ILE A 394 -13.09 -8.76 12.97
N PHE A 395 -14.34 -9.21 12.97
CA PHE A 395 -14.68 -10.61 12.77
C PHE A 395 -14.24 -11.12 11.38
N ILE A 396 -14.58 -10.39 10.31
CA ILE A 396 -14.20 -10.76 8.93
C ILE A 396 -12.68 -10.76 8.78
N PHE A 397 -11.99 -9.74 9.33
CA PHE A 397 -10.53 -9.71 9.32
C PHE A 397 -9.94 -10.93 10.06
N ALA A 398 -10.49 -11.29 11.22
CA ALA A 398 -10.04 -12.44 12.01
C ALA A 398 -10.24 -13.78 11.31
N LEU A 399 -11.30 -13.95 10.49
CA LEU A 399 -11.50 -15.16 9.68
C LEU A 399 -10.35 -15.42 8.70
N GLY A 400 -9.66 -14.35 8.27
CA GLY A 400 -8.49 -14.44 7.40
C GLY A 400 -7.22 -14.99 8.07
N LEU A 401 -7.21 -15.18 9.40
CA LEU A 401 -6.01 -15.55 10.18
C LEU A 401 -5.21 -16.73 9.60
N LYS A 402 -5.88 -17.75 9.08
CA LYS A 402 -5.22 -18.96 8.55
C LYS A 402 -4.57 -18.74 7.18
N TYR A 403 -5.01 -17.73 6.44
CA TYR A 403 -4.59 -17.45 5.08
C TYR A 403 -3.49 -16.39 5.00
N TYR A 404 -3.42 -15.49 5.99
CA TYR A 404 -2.46 -14.38 5.96
C TYR A 404 -0.99 -14.81 6.10
N ARG A 405 -0.13 -14.06 5.41
CA ARG A 405 1.31 -13.97 5.65
C ARG A 405 1.56 -13.02 6.82
N HIS A 406 2.35 -13.46 7.78
CA HIS A 406 2.62 -12.70 8.99
C HIS A 406 4.04 -12.17 9.03
N LYS A 407 4.15 -10.85 9.17
CA LYS A 407 5.42 -10.18 9.43
C LYS A 407 5.84 -10.29 10.90
N VAL A 408 7.06 -10.75 11.14
CA VAL A 408 7.69 -10.81 12.46
C VAL A 408 8.35 -9.46 12.77
N PRO A 409 8.08 -8.84 13.94
CA PRO A 409 8.72 -7.59 14.35
C PRO A 409 10.24 -7.73 14.45
N SER A 410 10.98 -6.67 14.09
CA SER A 410 12.45 -6.66 14.05
C SER A 410 13.08 -5.74 15.10
N GLY A 411 12.34 -5.49 16.19
CA GLY A 411 12.73 -4.55 17.25
C GLY A 411 12.59 -3.08 16.85
N SER A 412 12.87 -2.16 17.78
CA SER A 412 12.56 -0.74 17.60
C SER A 412 13.33 -0.10 16.42
N PRO A 413 12.63 0.46 15.41
CA PRO A 413 13.27 1.17 14.31
C PRO A 413 13.82 2.53 14.75
N PHE A 414 13.17 3.22 15.68
CA PHE A 414 13.63 4.53 16.14
C PHE A 414 14.91 4.46 16.96
N THR A 415 15.11 3.43 17.79
CA THR A 415 16.40 3.28 18.49
C THR A 415 17.55 3.06 17.51
N ARG A 416 17.32 2.31 16.42
CA ARG A 416 18.31 2.11 15.33
C ARG A 416 18.62 3.41 14.61
N ILE A 417 17.61 4.16 14.18
CA ILE A 417 17.78 5.47 13.52
C ILE A 417 18.50 6.45 14.45
N PHE A 418 18.07 6.55 15.70
CA PHE A 418 18.67 7.45 16.68
C PHE A 418 20.13 7.08 16.95
N LYS A 419 20.45 5.79 17.08
CA LYS A 419 21.83 5.31 17.22
C LYS A 419 22.69 5.71 16.02
N VAL A 420 22.18 5.55 14.79
CA VAL A 420 22.86 6.00 13.56
C VAL A 420 23.11 7.50 13.59
N LEU A 421 22.10 8.31 13.92
CA LEU A 421 22.22 9.76 13.97
C LEU A 421 23.25 10.23 15.01
N VAL A 422 23.16 9.71 16.23
CA VAL A 422 24.08 10.06 17.33
C VAL A 422 25.51 9.68 16.97
N LEU A 423 25.75 8.45 16.49
CA LEU A 423 27.09 8.01 16.12
C LEU A 423 27.63 8.78 14.91
N SER A 424 26.79 9.15 13.94
CA SER A 424 27.20 10.01 12.82
C SER A 424 27.71 11.38 13.29
N VAL A 425 27.04 11.96 14.29
CA VAL A 425 27.42 13.26 14.86
C VAL A 425 28.67 13.14 15.73
N MET A 426 28.77 12.10 16.56
CA MET A 426 29.95 11.82 17.39
C MET A 426 31.19 11.59 16.52
N ASN A 427 31.04 10.82 15.44
CA ASN A 427 32.13 10.47 14.54
C ASN A 427 32.37 11.51 13.43
N ARG A 428 31.77 12.71 13.53
CA ARG A 428 31.84 13.73 12.45
C ARG A 428 33.25 14.14 12.05
N LYS A 429 34.23 14.02 12.96
CA LYS A 429 35.63 14.41 12.74
C LYS A 429 36.47 13.33 12.06
N PHE A 430 35.99 12.09 12.00
CA PHE A 430 36.74 11.01 11.35
C PHE A 430 36.64 11.10 9.82
N PRO A 431 37.75 10.87 9.10
CA PRO A 431 37.73 10.75 7.66
C PRO A 431 36.91 9.51 7.25
N LEU A 432 36.18 9.62 6.15
CA LEU A 432 35.42 8.51 5.57
C LEU A 432 36.37 7.66 4.72
N ASP A 433 36.66 6.44 5.14
CA ASP A 433 37.50 5.52 4.37
C ASP A 433 36.80 5.04 3.09
N THR A 434 37.56 5.03 1.99
CA THR A 434 37.07 4.78 0.62
C THR A 434 36.78 3.31 0.33
N GLU A 435 37.29 2.37 1.14
CA GLU A 435 37.03 0.93 0.98
C GLU A 435 35.70 0.49 1.60
N MET A 436 35.28 1.14 2.70
CA MET A 436 33.97 0.92 3.34
C MET A 436 32.80 1.38 2.44
N HIS A 437 33.09 2.13 1.36
CA HIS A 437 32.13 2.62 0.36
C HIS A 437 31.65 1.57 -0.65
N ARG A 438 32.30 0.40 -0.79
CA ARG A 438 31.89 -0.58 -1.83
C ARG A 438 30.47 -1.15 -1.66
N GLY A 439 29.83 -0.92 -0.51
CA GLY A 439 28.45 -1.37 -0.23
C GLY A 439 27.37 -0.28 -0.17
N SER A 440 27.69 1.02 -0.17
CA SER A 440 26.67 2.08 -0.09
C SER A 440 26.32 2.63 -1.47
N SER A 441 25.04 2.58 -1.83
CA SER A 441 24.56 2.86 -3.19
C SER A 441 24.32 4.35 -3.49
N SER A 442 24.45 5.25 -2.51
CA SER A 442 23.98 6.64 -2.69
C SER A 442 24.84 7.74 -2.09
N ASN A 443 25.08 8.78 -2.90
CA ASN A 443 25.77 10.01 -2.50
C ASN A 443 24.93 10.96 -1.63
N LYS A 444 23.66 10.64 -1.33
CA LYS A 444 22.75 11.50 -0.52
C LYS A 444 22.84 11.09 0.95
N PHE A 445 22.97 12.09 1.85
CA PHE A 445 23.18 11.87 3.29
C PHE A 445 24.45 11.04 3.62
N ARG A 446 25.58 11.35 2.96
CA ARG A 446 26.89 10.71 3.20
C ARG A 446 27.41 10.85 4.63
N PHE A 447 26.93 11.84 5.39
CA PHE A 447 27.35 12.00 6.77
C PHE A 447 26.91 10.81 7.65
N LEU A 448 25.87 10.06 7.25
CA LEU A 448 25.35 8.90 7.98
C LEU A 448 26.32 7.71 7.97
N ASP A 449 27.18 7.60 6.95
CA ASP A 449 28.18 6.52 6.85
C ASP A 449 29.21 6.60 7.99
N LYS A 450 29.35 7.76 8.63
CA LYS A 450 30.22 7.94 9.79
C LYS A 450 29.73 7.16 11.02
N ALA A 451 28.47 6.74 11.06
CA ALA A 451 27.97 5.87 12.14
C ALA A 451 28.61 4.48 12.16
N ILE A 452 29.15 4.02 11.02
CA ILE A 452 29.77 2.70 10.88
C ILE A 452 31.12 2.66 11.60
N VAL A 453 31.77 3.82 11.78
CA VAL A 453 33.06 3.94 12.48
C VAL A 453 32.92 3.40 13.91
N GLY A 454 33.70 2.37 14.23
CA GLY A 454 33.67 1.67 15.52
C GLY A 454 32.88 0.35 15.52
N GLY A 455 32.28 -0.07 14.39
CA GLY A 455 31.68 -1.41 14.25
C GLY A 455 30.39 -1.65 15.06
N HIS A 456 29.83 -0.61 15.68
CA HIS A 456 28.64 -0.72 16.52
C HIS A 456 27.31 -0.73 15.73
N VAL A 457 27.34 -0.38 14.45
CA VAL A 457 26.17 -0.22 13.56
C VAL A 457 26.50 -0.87 12.22
N SER A 458 25.55 -1.64 11.68
CA SER A 458 25.69 -2.29 10.37
C SER A 458 25.38 -1.33 9.22
N ILE A 459 25.89 -1.64 8.02
CA ILE A 459 25.58 -0.89 6.79
C ILE A 459 24.06 -0.85 6.55
N GLU A 460 23.37 -1.97 6.81
CA GLU A 460 21.91 -2.07 6.71
C GLU A 460 21.20 -1.03 7.59
N GLN A 461 21.61 -0.87 8.85
CA GLN A 461 21.00 0.12 9.75
C GLN A 461 21.21 1.56 9.28
N VAL A 462 22.37 1.84 8.66
CA VAL A 462 22.65 3.16 8.06
C VAL A 462 21.75 3.41 6.86
N GLU A 463 21.58 2.42 5.98
CA GLU A 463 20.67 2.52 4.84
C GLU A 463 19.20 2.62 5.27
N GLU A 464 18.78 1.91 6.33
CA GLU A 464 17.44 2.06 6.93
C GLU A 464 17.16 3.50 7.37
N ALA A 465 18.08 4.09 8.14
CA ALA A 465 17.97 5.47 8.60
C ALA A 465 18.00 6.46 7.44
N ARG A 466 18.84 6.21 6.43
CA ARG A 466 18.94 7.04 5.23
C ARG A 466 17.64 7.03 4.44
N SER A 467 17.07 5.86 4.19
CA SER A 467 15.80 5.72 3.48
C SER A 467 14.68 6.46 4.20
N PHE A 468 14.55 6.29 5.52
CA PHE A 468 13.56 7.03 6.31
C PHE A 468 13.73 8.56 6.20
N LEU A 469 14.95 9.07 6.34
CA LEU A 469 15.23 10.51 6.25
C LEU A 469 14.93 11.10 4.87
N ARG A 470 15.02 10.30 3.79
CA ARG A 470 14.65 10.75 2.43
C ARG A 470 13.14 10.90 2.25
N LEU A 471 12.32 10.23 3.06
CA LEU A 471 10.86 10.34 2.99
C LEU A 471 10.36 11.65 3.61
N LEU A 472 11.06 12.18 4.62
CA LEU A 472 10.61 13.33 5.42
C LEU A 472 10.36 14.62 4.60
N PRO A 473 11.18 15.02 3.62
CA PRO A 473 10.89 16.22 2.84
C PRO A 473 9.64 16.09 1.95
N ILE A 474 9.41 14.89 1.40
CA ILE A 474 8.19 14.59 0.63
C ILE A 474 6.97 14.60 1.56
N PHE A 475 7.08 13.99 2.74
CA PHE A 475 6.07 14.06 3.80
C PHE A 475 5.73 15.50 4.21
N GLY A 476 6.74 16.33 4.48
CA GLY A 476 6.53 17.73 4.86
C GLY A 476 5.79 18.53 3.78
N SER A 477 6.08 18.22 2.51
CA SER A 477 5.42 18.85 1.37
C SER A 477 3.94 18.47 1.21
N THR A 478 3.43 17.43 1.86
CA THR A 478 2.00 17.07 1.76
C THR A 478 1.13 17.70 2.85
N ILE A 479 1.73 18.29 3.89
CA ILE A 479 1.02 18.90 5.02
C ILE A 479 0.13 20.07 4.56
N MET A 480 0.63 20.94 3.68
CA MET A 480 -0.15 22.10 3.19
C MET A 480 -1.35 21.69 2.34
N MET A 481 -1.25 20.60 1.57
CA MET A 481 -2.39 20.06 0.83
C MET A 481 -3.45 19.52 1.80
N ASN A 482 -3.03 18.81 2.85
CA ASN A 482 -3.94 18.35 3.91
C ASN A 482 -4.56 19.53 4.70
N CYS A 483 -3.86 20.65 4.82
CA CYS A 483 -4.44 21.88 5.36
C CYS A 483 -5.56 22.44 4.46
N CYS A 484 -5.42 22.34 3.13
CA CYS A 484 -6.50 22.68 2.20
C CYS A 484 -7.67 21.69 2.34
N LEU A 485 -7.39 20.40 2.54
CA LEU A 485 -8.40 19.35 2.75
C LEU A 485 -9.29 19.63 3.97
N ALA A 486 -8.71 20.12 5.07
CA ALA A 486 -9.45 20.49 6.28
C ALA A 486 -10.56 21.53 6.02
N GLN A 487 -10.43 22.37 4.99
CA GLN A 487 -11.43 23.38 4.65
C GLN A 487 -12.74 22.78 4.13
N LEU A 488 -12.69 21.60 3.50
CA LEU A 488 -13.91 20.91 3.04
C LEU A 488 -14.82 20.50 4.20
N GLN A 489 -14.22 20.17 5.34
CA GLN A 489 -14.94 19.66 6.51
C GLN A 489 -15.33 20.78 7.50
N THR A 490 -14.84 22.01 7.29
CA THR A 490 -15.03 23.14 8.20
C THR A 490 -15.72 24.30 7.48
N PHE A 491 -14.98 25.30 7.00
CA PHE A 491 -15.56 26.51 6.41
C PHE A 491 -16.41 26.23 5.18
N SER A 492 -16.11 25.21 4.38
CA SER A 492 -16.97 24.85 3.23
C SER A 492 -18.34 24.32 3.66
N VAL A 493 -18.43 23.65 4.82
CA VAL A 493 -19.71 23.21 5.38
C VAL A 493 -20.49 24.41 5.91
N GLN A 494 -19.84 25.30 6.66
CA GLN A 494 -20.50 26.51 7.17
C GLN A 494 -20.94 27.45 6.03
N GLN A 495 -20.13 27.58 4.98
CA GLN A 495 -20.45 28.32 3.77
C GLN A 495 -21.75 27.81 3.12
N GLY A 496 -21.94 26.50 3.07
CA GLY A 496 -23.14 25.91 2.47
C GLY A 496 -24.38 25.95 3.35
N GLU A 497 -24.24 26.15 4.67
CA GLU A 497 -25.38 26.44 5.55
C GLU A 497 -26.01 27.82 5.25
N LEU A 498 -25.24 28.76 4.68
CA LEU A 498 -25.70 30.07 4.22
C LEU A 498 -26.14 30.08 2.74
N MET A 499 -26.32 28.90 2.13
CA MET A 499 -26.70 28.74 0.74
C MET A 499 -28.01 27.97 0.62
N ASN A 500 -28.66 28.08 -0.53
CA ASN A 500 -29.91 27.35 -0.76
C ASN A 500 -29.64 25.84 -0.94
N THR A 501 -30.05 25.07 0.06
CA THR A 501 -29.87 23.61 0.16
C THR A 501 -31.05 22.79 -0.41
N LYS A 502 -32.11 23.44 -0.88
CA LYS A 502 -33.28 22.77 -1.46
C LYS A 502 -32.97 22.26 -2.87
N LEU A 503 -32.95 20.94 -3.05
CA LEU A 503 -32.86 20.30 -4.37
C LEU A 503 -34.25 20.16 -5.02
N SER A 504 -35.27 19.92 -4.20
CA SER A 504 -36.68 19.90 -4.59
C SER A 504 -37.54 20.51 -3.47
N ASN A 505 -38.85 20.70 -3.73
CA ASN A 505 -39.77 21.21 -2.70
C ASN A 505 -39.88 20.30 -1.47
N ALA A 506 -39.44 19.03 -1.55
CA ALA A 506 -39.55 18.04 -0.47
C ALA A 506 -38.20 17.57 0.10
N PHE A 507 -37.07 17.96 -0.50
CA PHE A 507 -35.76 17.44 -0.11
C PHE A 507 -34.70 18.55 -0.02
N SER A 508 -34.11 18.68 1.17
CA SER A 508 -32.97 19.54 1.45
C SER A 508 -31.74 18.67 1.71
N ILE A 509 -30.62 18.98 1.04
CA ILE A 509 -29.38 18.24 1.18
C ILE A 509 -28.62 18.79 2.40
N PRO A 510 -28.24 17.95 3.38
CA PRO A 510 -27.32 18.37 4.44
C PRO A 510 -25.97 18.78 3.83
N THR A 511 -25.44 19.94 4.21
CA THR A 511 -24.19 20.46 3.62
C THR A 511 -23.00 19.51 3.80
N ALA A 512 -22.91 18.83 4.95
CA ALA A 512 -21.87 17.83 5.20
C ALA A 512 -21.93 16.62 4.22
N SER A 513 -23.12 16.31 3.69
CA SER A 513 -23.30 15.24 2.69
C SER A 513 -22.79 15.63 1.30
N LEU A 514 -22.37 16.87 1.05
CA LEU A 514 -21.72 17.27 -0.21
C LEU A 514 -20.40 16.54 -0.46
N THR A 515 -19.79 15.99 0.59
CA THR A 515 -18.65 15.06 0.50
C THR A 515 -18.95 13.81 -0.34
N VAL A 516 -20.23 13.49 -0.60
CA VAL A 516 -20.62 12.43 -1.54
C VAL A 516 -20.14 12.71 -2.96
N ILE A 517 -20.08 13.97 -3.39
CA ILE A 517 -19.67 14.37 -4.75
C ILE A 517 -18.25 13.86 -5.05
N PRO A 518 -17.22 14.22 -4.25
CA PRO A 518 -15.88 13.70 -4.47
C PRO A 518 -15.81 12.18 -4.28
N LEU A 519 -16.51 11.59 -3.31
CA LEU A 519 -16.52 10.13 -3.10
C LEU A 519 -17.08 9.36 -4.31
N SER A 520 -18.17 9.83 -4.91
CA SER A 520 -18.74 9.24 -6.13
C SER A 520 -17.79 9.36 -7.32
N PHE A 521 -17.18 10.53 -7.50
CA PHE A 521 -16.18 10.71 -8.55
C PHE A 521 -14.98 9.78 -8.34
N MET A 522 -14.50 9.63 -7.10
CA MET A 522 -13.41 8.72 -6.76
C MET A 522 -13.76 7.25 -7.08
N LEU A 523 -14.96 6.79 -6.70
CA LEU A 523 -15.42 5.43 -7.01
C LEU A 523 -15.50 5.13 -8.50
N ILE A 524 -15.85 6.13 -9.32
CA ILE A 524 -15.87 6.01 -10.78
C ILE A 524 -14.45 6.06 -11.35
N SER A 525 -13.59 6.90 -10.77
CA SER A 525 -12.23 7.13 -11.24
C SER A 525 -11.32 5.92 -11.05
N VAL A 526 -11.43 5.21 -9.93
CA VAL A 526 -10.52 4.09 -9.62
C VAL A 526 -10.59 2.95 -10.65
N PRO A 527 -11.77 2.40 -11.01
CA PRO A 527 -11.88 1.38 -12.05
C PRO A 527 -11.41 1.88 -13.42
N ILE A 528 -11.66 3.17 -13.72
CA ILE A 528 -11.17 3.78 -14.96
C ILE A 528 -9.65 3.81 -14.94
N PHE A 529 -9.01 4.32 -13.87
CA PHE A 529 -7.55 4.35 -13.75
C PHE A 529 -6.93 2.96 -13.85
N ASP A 530 -7.53 1.97 -13.22
CA ASP A 530 -7.03 0.60 -13.25
C ASP A 530 -7.17 -0.01 -14.66
N HIS A 531 -8.34 0.17 -15.30
CA HIS A 531 -8.54 -0.24 -16.69
C HIS A 531 -7.59 0.50 -17.64
N LEU A 532 -7.39 1.81 -17.48
CA LEU A 532 -6.45 2.59 -18.30
C LEU A 532 -5.00 2.12 -18.10
N SER A 533 -4.62 1.79 -16.86
CA SER A 533 -3.27 1.32 -16.51
C SER A 533 -2.98 -0.08 -17.06
N THR A 534 -4.00 -0.95 -17.09
CA THR A 534 -3.90 -2.34 -17.55
C THR A 534 -4.23 -2.53 -19.04
N SER A 535 -4.95 -1.59 -19.67
CA SER A 535 -5.45 -1.72 -21.05
C SER A 535 -4.33 -1.72 -22.08
N GLN A 536 -4.14 -2.87 -22.70
CA GLN A 536 -3.21 -3.06 -23.80
C GLN A 536 -3.63 -2.26 -25.06
N THR A 537 -4.92 -1.96 -25.21
CA THR A 537 -5.46 -1.22 -26.37
C THR A 537 -5.01 0.23 -26.36
N ILE A 538 -5.11 0.90 -25.20
CA ILE A 538 -4.69 2.30 -25.04
C ILE A 538 -3.17 2.41 -25.16
N ARG A 539 -2.44 1.44 -24.62
CA ARG A 539 -1.00 1.32 -24.77
C ARG A 539 -0.56 1.17 -26.23
N LYS A 540 -1.32 0.42 -27.05
CA LYS A 540 -1.07 0.27 -28.50
C LYS A 540 -1.35 1.56 -29.29
N ILE A 541 -2.37 2.32 -28.91
CA ILE A 541 -2.78 3.55 -29.61
C ILE A 541 -1.88 4.74 -29.23
N THR A 542 -1.56 4.89 -27.94
CA THR A 542 -0.81 6.06 -27.43
C THR A 542 0.69 5.82 -27.29
N GLY A 543 1.15 4.56 -27.32
CA GLY A 543 2.54 4.18 -27.04
C GLY A 543 2.98 4.41 -25.59
N MET A 544 2.11 4.93 -24.72
CA MET A 544 2.43 5.29 -23.34
C MET A 544 2.06 4.15 -22.36
N ASN A 545 2.94 3.89 -21.38
CA ASN A 545 2.59 3.09 -20.21
C ASN A 545 1.89 4.01 -19.20
N PHE A 546 0.61 3.77 -18.90
CA PHE A 546 -0.19 4.58 -17.97
C PHE A 546 0.09 4.31 -16.48
N SER A 547 1.22 3.69 -16.12
CA SER A 547 1.64 3.58 -14.72
C SER A 547 2.21 4.92 -14.25
N VAL A 548 1.37 5.74 -13.61
CA VAL A 548 1.77 7.02 -13.05
C VAL A 548 2.56 6.76 -11.76
N LYS A 549 3.87 7.07 -11.79
CA LYS A 549 4.75 6.94 -10.62
C LYS A 549 4.13 7.62 -9.38
N PRO A 550 4.28 7.06 -8.16
CA PRO A 550 3.68 7.60 -6.93
C PRO A 550 3.96 9.09 -6.70
N LEU A 551 5.20 9.54 -6.89
CA LEU A 551 5.57 10.96 -6.80
C LEU A 551 4.79 11.84 -7.79
N LYS A 552 4.58 11.38 -9.03
CA LYS A 552 3.77 12.16 -9.98
C LYS A 552 2.31 12.28 -9.55
N ARG A 553 1.74 11.24 -8.92
CA ARG A 553 0.38 11.29 -8.36
C ARG A 553 0.31 12.36 -7.27
N ILE A 554 1.24 12.35 -6.32
CA ILE A 554 1.35 13.37 -5.26
C ILE A 554 1.41 14.78 -5.88
N GLY A 555 2.32 15.02 -6.84
CA GLY A 555 2.45 16.32 -7.49
C GLY A 555 1.18 16.82 -8.20
N VAL A 556 0.44 15.94 -8.88
CA VAL A 556 -0.86 16.28 -9.50
C VAL A 556 -1.87 16.71 -8.44
N GLY A 557 -1.93 16.01 -7.32
CA GLY A 557 -2.82 16.37 -6.22
C GLY A 557 -2.50 17.75 -5.65
N LEU A 558 -1.24 18.06 -5.32
CA LEU A 558 -0.86 19.39 -4.84
C LEU A 558 -1.30 20.54 -5.78
N VAL A 559 -1.18 20.35 -7.09
CA VAL A 559 -1.65 21.34 -8.08
C VAL A 559 -3.16 21.49 -8.02
N LEU A 560 -3.89 20.38 -8.04
CA LEU A 560 -5.36 20.38 -7.98
C LEU A 560 -5.90 21.00 -6.68
N ALA A 561 -5.23 20.79 -5.54
CA ALA A 561 -5.59 21.46 -4.29
C ALA A 561 -5.47 22.99 -4.40
N SER A 562 -4.40 23.49 -5.03
CA SER A 562 -4.20 24.93 -5.25
C SER A 562 -5.29 25.53 -6.14
N VAL A 563 -5.62 24.83 -7.24
CA VAL A 563 -6.71 25.22 -8.14
C VAL A 563 -8.05 25.19 -7.42
N SER A 564 -8.29 24.18 -6.58
CA SER A 564 -9.53 24.09 -5.82
C SER A 564 -9.72 25.26 -4.85
N MET A 565 -8.67 25.65 -4.11
CA MET A 565 -8.74 26.81 -3.22
C MET A 565 -8.95 28.13 -3.99
N ALA A 566 -8.38 28.26 -5.17
CA ALA A 566 -8.67 29.41 -6.05
C ALA A 566 -10.15 29.43 -6.50
N VAL A 567 -10.70 28.27 -6.89
CA VAL A 567 -12.13 28.13 -7.21
C VAL A 567 -13.00 28.45 -6.00
N ALA A 568 -12.62 27.98 -4.80
CA ALA A 568 -13.35 28.25 -3.57
C ALA A 568 -13.41 29.74 -3.24
N SER A 569 -12.30 30.45 -3.44
CA SER A 569 -12.24 31.92 -3.32
C SER A 569 -13.22 32.61 -4.28
N LEU A 570 -13.27 32.18 -5.55
CA LEU A 570 -14.20 32.73 -6.55
C LEU A 570 -15.67 32.44 -6.23
N VAL A 571 -15.97 31.23 -5.74
CA VAL A 571 -17.32 30.86 -5.31
C VAL A 571 -17.76 31.70 -4.13
N GLU A 572 -16.86 31.99 -3.18
CA GLU A 572 -17.18 32.84 -2.04
C GLU A 572 -17.41 34.30 -2.44
N ILE A 573 -16.59 34.86 -3.35
CA ILE A 573 -16.83 36.20 -3.92
C ILE A 573 -18.22 36.28 -4.54
N LYS A 574 -18.62 35.23 -5.28
CA LYS A 574 -19.94 35.16 -5.90
C LYS A 574 -21.07 35.05 -4.87
N ARG A 575 -20.92 34.20 -3.85
CA ARG A 575 -21.89 34.04 -2.74
C ARG A 575 -22.12 35.37 -2.04
N ARG A 576 -21.03 36.03 -1.64
CA ARG A 576 -21.05 37.31 -0.92
C ARG A 576 -21.64 38.43 -1.77
N GLY A 577 -21.29 38.49 -3.05
CA GLY A 577 -21.87 39.46 -3.99
C GLY A 577 -23.39 39.29 -4.16
N ALA A 578 -23.88 38.05 -4.17
CA ALA A 578 -25.32 37.76 -4.25
C ALA A 578 -26.08 38.14 -2.96
N SER A 579 -25.46 37.91 -1.79
CA SER A 579 -26.00 38.34 -0.49
C SER A 579 -26.12 39.87 -0.43
N SER A 580 -25.07 40.60 -0.83
CA SER A 580 -25.03 42.07 -0.79
C SER A 580 -25.98 42.77 -1.79
N ASN A 581 -26.27 42.16 -2.96
CA ASN A 581 -27.01 42.81 -4.05
C ASN A 581 -28.51 42.48 -4.10
N GLY A 582 -29.04 41.77 -3.10
CA GLY A 582 -30.48 41.44 -3.07
C GLY A 582 -30.89 40.34 -2.10
N GLY A 583 -30.01 39.87 -1.21
CA GLY A 583 -30.33 38.80 -0.26
C GLY A 583 -30.68 37.46 -0.91
N HIS A 584 -30.28 37.24 -2.18
CA HIS A 584 -30.57 36.00 -2.90
C HIS A 584 -29.53 34.94 -2.57
N GLU A 585 -29.98 33.85 -1.93
CA GLU A 585 -29.15 32.68 -1.65
C GLU A 585 -28.81 31.93 -2.95
N ILE A 586 -27.52 31.77 -3.22
CA ILE A 586 -27.05 30.93 -4.33
C ILE A 586 -27.20 29.44 -3.98
N SER A 587 -27.40 28.58 -4.98
CA SER A 587 -27.52 27.15 -4.77
C SER A 587 -26.24 26.54 -4.20
N VAL A 588 -26.38 25.67 -3.20
CA VAL A 588 -25.27 24.94 -2.56
C VAL A 588 -24.42 24.12 -3.54
N LEU A 589 -24.98 23.76 -4.71
CA LEU A 589 -24.28 23.00 -5.76
C LEU A 589 -23.04 23.73 -6.33
N TRP A 590 -22.92 25.05 -6.17
CA TRP A 590 -21.69 25.77 -6.52
C TRP A 590 -20.48 25.32 -5.70
N LEU A 591 -20.68 24.84 -4.48
CA LEU A 591 -19.62 24.21 -3.68
C LEU A 591 -19.17 22.88 -4.31
N GLY A 592 -20.00 22.24 -5.13
CA GLY A 592 -19.65 21.01 -5.83
C GLY A 592 -18.33 21.10 -6.61
N PHE A 593 -17.97 22.28 -7.15
CA PHE A 593 -16.72 22.48 -7.88
C PHE A 593 -15.48 22.34 -6.99
N GLN A 594 -15.45 23.03 -5.83
CA GLN A 594 -14.32 22.96 -4.90
C GLN A 594 -14.22 21.59 -4.23
N PHE A 595 -15.37 20.98 -3.89
CA PHE A 595 -15.44 19.63 -3.33
C PHE A 595 -14.90 18.60 -4.31
N LEU A 596 -15.31 18.65 -5.57
CA LEU A 596 -14.84 17.74 -6.61
C LEU A 596 -13.33 17.87 -6.81
N LEU A 597 -12.82 19.08 -7.08
CA LEU A 597 -11.40 19.30 -7.38
C LEU A 597 -10.50 18.91 -6.21
N LEU A 598 -10.89 19.27 -4.98
CA LEU A 598 -10.09 18.98 -3.80
C LEU A 598 -10.19 17.50 -3.39
N GLY A 599 -11.33 16.84 -3.62
CA GLY A 599 -11.44 15.40 -3.41
C GLY A 599 -10.63 14.58 -4.43
N VAL A 600 -10.58 15.00 -5.70
CA VAL A 600 -9.69 14.39 -6.70
C VAL A 600 -8.22 14.61 -6.34
N SER A 601 -7.89 15.80 -5.85
CA SER A 601 -6.55 16.09 -5.32
C SER A 601 -6.15 15.13 -4.21
N ASP A 602 -7.04 14.93 -3.24
CA ASP A 602 -6.82 14.02 -2.11
C ASP A 602 -6.61 12.58 -2.60
N MET A 603 -7.43 12.11 -3.55
CA MET A 603 -7.29 10.79 -4.16
C MET A 603 -5.88 10.54 -4.70
N PHE A 604 -5.36 11.45 -5.52
CA PHE A 604 -4.03 11.28 -6.10
C PHE A 604 -2.94 11.36 -5.04
N THR A 605 -3.10 12.23 -4.05
CA THR A 605 -2.09 12.46 -3.03
C THR A 605 -2.05 11.33 -2.02
N LEU A 606 -3.18 10.96 -1.42
CA LEU A 606 -3.26 9.90 -0.41
C LEU A 606 -2.87 8.54 -1.00
N ALA A 607 -3.40 8.16 -2.16
CA ALA A 607 -2.99 6.92 -2.83
C ALA A 607 -1.50 6.93 -3.20
N GLY A 608 -1.00 8.06 -3.70
CA GLY A 608 0.42 8.25 -4.01
C GLY A 608 1.31 8.19 -2.77
N MET A 609 0.89 8.77 -1.64
CA MET A 609 1.60 8.74 -0.37
C MET A 609 1.68 7.33 0.21
N LEU A 610 0.55 6.60 0.26
CA LEU A 610 0.49 5.23 0.78
C LEU A 610 1.42 4.31 -0.02
N GLU A 611 1.34 4.37 -1.36
CA GLU A 611 2.17 3.57 -2.25
C GLU A 611 3.65 3.96 -2.13
N PHE A 612 3.97 5.25 -2.17
CA PHE A 612 5.35 5.76 -2.07
C PHE A 612 5.99 5.41 -0.73
N PHE A 613 5.35 5.75 0.39
CA PHE A 613 5.91 5.48 1.70
C PHE A 613 5.97 4.00 2.03
N TYR A 614 5.09 3.16 1.48
CA TYR A 614 5.20 1.71 1.66
C TYR A 614 6.31 1.07 0.81
N SER A 615 6.46 1.52 -0.45
CA SER A 615 7.42 0.95 -1.40
C SER A 615 8.86 1.35 -1.09
N GLU A 616 9.08 2.58 -0.66
CA GLU A 616 10.41 3.12 -0.33
C GLU A 616 10.80 2.89 1.14
N ALA A 617 9.88 2.44 1.99
CA ALA A 617 10.18 2.15 3.38
C ALA A 617 11.08 0.93 3.53
N PRO A 618 12.06 0.99 4.47
CA PRO A 618 12.76 -0.21 4.90
C PRO A 618 11.79 -1.24 5.47
N GLU A 619 12.13 -2.52 5.32
CA GLU A 619 11.27 -3.61 5.78
C GLU A 619 10.84 -3.46 7.23
N THR A 620 11.78 -3.09 8.08
CA THR A 620 11.58 -3.11 9.53
C THR A 620 10.74 -1.94 10.03
N MET A 621 10.29 -1.02 9.17
CA MET A 621 9.53 0.17 9.54
C MET A 621 8.40 0.53 8.56
N LYS A 622 7.85 -0.44 7.82
CA LYS A 622 6.81 -0.09 6.82
C LYS A 622 5.53 0.43 7.45
N SER A 623 5.10 -0.07 8.60
CA SER A 623 3.88 0.44 9.24
C SER A 623 4.06 1.89 9.66
N VAL A 624 5.22 2.23 10.26
CA VAL A 624 5.58 3.61 10.63
C VAL A 624 5.67 4.52 9.41
N CYS A 625 6.29 4.06 8.32
CA CYS A 625 6.42 4.90 7.12
C CYS A 625 5.07 5.09 6.42
N THR A 626 4.27 4.03 6.26
CA THR A 626 2.92 4.16 5.69
C THR A 626 2.04 5.08 6.54
N SER A 627 2.17 5.05 7.87
CA SER A 627 1.42 5.95 8.76
C SER A 627 1.82 7.42 8.69
N LEU A 628 2.96 7.76 8.06
CA LEU A 628 3.29 9.15 7.71
C LEU A 628 2.20 9.78 6.82
N SER A 629 1.48 9.00 6.01
CA SER A 629 0.37 9.50 5.18
C SER A 629 -0.74 10.10 6.05
N TRP A 630 -1.18 9.35 7.07
CA TRP A 630 -2.22 9.79 8.01
C TRP A 630 -1.71 10.88 8.95
N CYS A 631 -0.46 10.79 9.40
CA CYS A 631 0.17 11.83 10.20
C CYS A 631 0.21 13.17 9.44
N SER A 632 0.47 13.16 8.13
CA SER A 632 0.44 14.37 7.30
C SER A 632 -0.96 15.01 7.29
N THR A 633 -2.02 14.20 7.25
CA THR A 633 -3.41 14.67 7.40
C THR A 633 -3.62 15.35 8.75
N SER A 634 -3.21 14.72 9.86
CA SER A 634 -3.27 15.32 11.19
C SER A 634 -2.56 16.67 11.27
N MET A 635 -1.30 16.73 10.79
CA MET A 635 -0.51 17.96 10.80
C MET A 635 -1.14 19.05 9.93
N GLY A 636 -1.78 18.69 8.81
CA GLY A 636 -2.50 19.65 7.97
C GLY A 636 -3.69 20.27 8.70
N PHE A 637 -4.43 19.49 9.48
CA PHE A 637 -5.57 19.97 10.26
C PHE A 637 -5.11 20.90 11.39
N PHE A 638 -4.04 20.56 12.11
CA PHE A 638 -3.46 21.45 13.11
C PHE A 638 -2.89 22.73 12.48
N LEU A 639 -2.25 22.62 11.31
CA LEU A 639 -1.76 23.78 10.56
C LEU A 639 -2.91 24.71 10.17
N SER A 640 -4.07 24.17 9.78
CA SER A 640 -5.27 24.98 9.51
C SER A 640 -5.67 25.83 10.72
N SER A 641 -5.75 25.23 11.91
CA SER A 641 -6.10 25.97 13.15
C SER A 641 -5.08 27.08 13.48
N VAL A 642 -3.79 26.80 13.28
CA VAL A 642 -2.72 27.79 13.46
C VAL A 642 -2.84 28.91 12.43
N LEU A 643 -3.09 28.59 11.16
CA LEU A 643 -3.24 29.59 10.09
C LEU A 643 -4.44 30.50 10.33
N VAL A 644 -5.59 29.97 10.74
CA VAL A 644 -6.77 30.77 11.12
C VAL A 644 -6.41 31.76 12.23
N SER A 645 -5.70 31.31 13.27
CA SER A 645 -5.29 32.16 14.39
C SER A 645 -4.32 33.27 13.95
N ILE A 646 -3.34 32.95 13.09
CA ILE A 646 -2.39 33.93 12.55
C ILE A 646 -3.11 34.95 11.68
N VAL A 647 -3.98 34.49 10.78
CA VAL A 647 -4.73 35.35 9.86
C VAL A 647 -5.63 36.31 10.62
N ASN A 648 -6.37 35.85 11.63
CA ASN A 648 -7.21 36.73 12.45
C ASN A 648 -6.39 37.76 13.23
N LYS A 649 -5.25 37.36 13.80
CA LYS A 649 -4.37 38.29 14.49
C LYS A 649 -3.81 39.38 13.55
N VAL A 650 -3.26 38.97 12.41
CA VAL A 650 -2.64 39.90 11.43
C VAL A 650 -3.69 40.80 10.79
N SER A 651 -4.84 40.26 10.41
CA SER A 651 -5.93 41.05 9.81
C SER A 651 -6.49 42.09 10.78
N LYS A 652 -6.62 41.75 12.06
CA LYS A 652 -7.01 42.71 13.10
C LYS A 652 -5.98 43.81 13.30
N GLU A 653 -4.69 43.46 13.36
CA GLU A 653 -3.61 44.43 13.57
C GLU A 653 -3.42 45.38 12.37
N VAL A 654 -3.54 44.88 11.13
CA VAL A 654 -3.26 45.66 9.92
C VAL A 654 -4.52 46.28 9.31
N GLY A 655 -5.62 45.53 9.27
CA GLY A 655 -6.88 45.91 8.62
C GLY A 655 -7.98 46.35 9.58
N GLY A 656 -7.76 46.28 10.90
CA GLY A 656 -8.73 46.65 11.92
C GLY A 656 -9.92 45.70 12.09
N VAL A 657 -10.05 44.67 11.23
CA VAL A 657 -11.14 43.70 11.22
C VAL A 657 -10.56 42.30 11.02
N GLU A 658 -11.09 41.33 11.76
CA GLU A 658 -10.70 39.92 11.63
C GLU A 658 -11.25 39.35 10.33
N TRP A 659 -10.40 38.67 9.54
CA TRP A 659 -10.84 38.03 8.30
C TRP A 659 -11.85 36.90 8.55
N LEU A 660 -11.76 36.17 9.66
CA LEU A 660 -12.64 35.05 9.97
C LEU A 660 -13.36 35.35 11.29
N SER A 661 -14.49 36.06 11.18
CA SER A 661 -15.38 36.42 12.30
C SER A 661 -16.52 35.42 12.51
N ASP A 662 -17.22 35.50 13.65
CA ASP A 662 -18.36 34.64 13.99
C ASP A 662 -19.53 34.71 12.98
N SER A 663 -19.68 35.84 12.28
CA SER A 663 -20.56 35.97 11.12
C SER A 663 -19.75 35.78 9.84
N LEU A 664 -20.09 34.76 9.06
CA LEU A 664 -19.44 34.48 7.77
C LEU A 664 -19.69 35.58 6.72
N ASP A 665 -20.83 36.26 6.76
CA ASP A 665 -21.15 37.36 5.84
C ASP A 665 -20.35 38.64 6.12
N GLY A 666 -19.94 38.83 7.37
CA GLY A 666 -18.99 39.89 7.77
C GLY A 666 -17.52 39.49 7.57
N SER A 667 -17.27 38.21 7.28
CA SER A 667 -15.93 37.66 7.15
C SER A 667 -15.38 37.79 5.72
N HIS A 668 -14.05 37.73 5.59
CA HIS A 668 -13.31 37.73 4.34
C HIS A 668 -12.78 36.32 4.01
N LEU A 669 -13.67 35.34 4.01
CA LEU A 669 -13.34 33.94 3.71
C LEU A 669 -12.71 33.78 2.32
N GLU A 670 -13.09 34.63 1.35
CA GLU A 670 -12.50 34.64 0.01
C GLU A 670 -10.98 34.91 0.03
N LEU A 671 -10.52 35.79 0.92
CA LEU A 671 -9.10 36.11 1.08
C LEU A 671 -8.34 34.98 1.76
N PHE A 672 -8.99 34.28 2.70
CA PHE A 672 -8.41 33.10 3.32
C PHE A 672 -8.23 31.95 2.32
N TYR A 673 -9.22 31.66 1.48
CA TYR A 673 -9.09 30.68 0.40
C TYR A 673 -8.03 31.08 -0.63
N ALA A 674 -7.94 32.36 -1.00
CA ALA A 674 -6.89 32.85 -1.88
C ALA A 674 -5.48 32.67 -1.26
N LEU A 675 -5.33 32.94 0.04
CA LEU A 675 -4.09 32.71 0.78
C LEU A 675 -3.69 31.23 0.74
N LEU A 676 -4.62 30.31 1.01
CA LEU A 676 -4.36 28.87 0.95
C LEU A 676 -3.96 28.42 -0.46
N ALA A 677 -4.58 28.96 -1.50
CA ALA A 677 -4.22 28.68 -2.89
C ALA A 677 -2.75 29.08 -3.18
N VAL A 678 -2.34 30.27 -2.75
CA VAL A 678 -0.97 30.78 -2.94
C VAL A 678 0.04 29.98 -2.11
N LEU A 679 -0.25 29.72 -0.84
CA LEU A 679 0.64 28.94 0.04
C LEU A 679 0.84 27.51 -0.48
N ASN A 680 -0.24 26.85 -0.93
CA ASN A 680 -0.16 25.51 -1.46
C ASN A 680 0.55 25.47 -2.83
N PHE A 681 0.45 26.52 -3.65
CA PHE A 681 1.23 26.66 -4.88
C PHE A 681 2.73 26.77 -4.60
N PHE A 682 3.16 27.59 -3.64
CA PHE A 682 4.57 27.65 -3.24
C PHE A 682 5.06 26.32 -2.64
N ASN A 683 4.20 25.66 -1.87
CA ASN A 683 4.46 24.32 -1.37
C ASN A 683 4.63 23.29 -2.52
N PHE A 684 3.85 23.38 -3.60
CA PHE A 684 4.05 22.58 -4.80
C PHE A 684 5.42 22.83 -5.46
N LEU A 685 5.89 24.08 -5.52
CA LEU A 685 7.23 24.39 -6.03
C LEU A 685 8.33 23.79 -5.14
N ASN A 686 8.13 23.82 -3.81
CA ASN A 686 9.01 23.16 -2.85
C ASN A 686 9.00 21.63 -3.05
N TYR A 687 7.82 21.04 -3.24
CA TYR A 687 7.64 19.63 -3.55
C TYR A 687 8.41 19.23 -4.81
N LEU A 688 8.35 20.02 -5.89
CA LEU A 688 9.08 19.73 -7.13
C LEU A 688 10.60 19.70 -6.91
N PHE A 689 11.13 20.59 -6.06
CA PHE A 689 12.54 20.56 -5.68
C PHE A 689 12.89 19.24 -4.99
N TRP A 690 12.11 18.82 -4.00
CA TRP A 690 12.35 17.57 -3.27
C TRP A 690 12.11 16.32 -4.10
N ALA A 691 11.10 16.31 -4.97
CA ALA A 691 10.80 15.20 -5.85
C ALA A 691 11.84 15.02 -6.97
N LYS A 692 12.50 16.10 -7.40
CA LYS A 692 13.66 16.04 -8.30
C LYS A 692 14.95 15.69 -7.56
N TRP A 693 15.05 16.10 -6.30
CA TRP A 693 16.17 15.73 -5.44
C TRP A 693 16.12 14.26 -5.05
N TYR A 694 14.94 13.65 -4.87
CA TYR A 694 14.75 12.21 -4.64
C TYR A 694 15.16 11.40 -5.87
#